data_AF-A0A1W1ZJ57-F1
#
_entry.id   AF-A0A1W1ZJ57-F1
#
_cell.length_a   1.000
_cell.length_b   1.000
_cell.length_c   1.000
_cell.angle_alpha   90.00
_cell.angle_beta   90.00
_cell.angle_gamma   90.00
#
_symmetry.space_group_name_H-M   'P 1'
#
loop_
_entity.id
_entity.type
_entity.pdbx_description
1 polymer ?
#
loop_
_entity_poly.entity_id
_entity_poly.type
_entity_poly.pdbx_seq_one_letter_code
_entity_poly.pdbx_strand_id
1 'polypeptide(L)'
;MICISGVGSIHCQTESIIRECLDREREGQLIFVAPESSKASVERLVTSAVSGKNEGVVRKGIDITSSWVNGDVVSFIRLAVRILDMCGLSDGGGSDKIIMRNAIYRILVSHHNEFKTFGKFLGKFEYVDAITDLLGDFRRYGIGQDGIARALENASEGNDETVYTDKLHDLKLLTMYMEELDLQFDLKLMFDPISEAMTILKTLLQDKSLLDTRRYRGLQELFRSTYAVIGFGNIRLLTPQEIGFVRLLSDLGCSFYFYPFLAEDEAVIYSNARSFIRSLTDGYSDVIYEDLPVAEEGYSDALQGAVSDYALRIEREDSEIIPVSDISCSVLKTTDDVIGYVANEIIKLTRKEGYRYKDIRIVCADETLKDNLRGIMGAFGLDIFVDRKIVISNTPVFRYIIALTELPIRRYRLEDVMSLIRTGLAGVTNEDADAFENYCIRYNVSGERLFAREYFTADGKHKAMLYREGRRVPAGDYIWENIIERVLIPIRESATLIYNEKLLSGKAMELARFTDTLSSNIRYIAEEFVDRKDTDRASALVRGYSEVMSLLVQFTTPMNEVPIDQEAFLSLLKIDMRNKVQTTIPLMVDSVEIVSPDQAYITPCKVMFLIGTTAENFPYSKVTEGIMNSDELARLSSDSGVELPDKVKSRNTSDLITSALMFGAVREKIYIARDLSSSESSVFTHFTRYSADFGPDIFKMETSGKEVERRHDPFDADIAARYMDELLDDHMSVSVSSIETFNTCHMKYMLQYILGIREREDGRGIKANVMGTIIHHMFEVSLQDIIKTCSTPAALGEYAQNLRNDETLLHEVSRKAFTDYCDKSENYYEKTPGFAVNPGRKAIRLFEYVLPIMLDEACTSNMVPYKFEMDLRDSADPVKITTTGGKEISFVGFIDRVDLDPQTNKARIIDYKTGDKKIELKKTLAGLQTQLFAYANSAIREGIDVGDVGYFEIGMKPSSGADFKLAPKLSSLSREQFDDVRTYVDMLIRHNCEEIAAGKADARVNSLTGNGSNSACRYCPYSGACGNDPRSPERMYNALVIGHEDGSSAKDDEIIETMNHRKEHMDE
;
A
#
# COMPACT_ATOMS: atom_id res chain seq x y z
N MET A 1 -4.02 -55.78 7.08
CA MET A 1 -4.31 -55.94 5.65
C MET A 1 -4.22 -54.60 4.92
N ILE A 2 -3.42 -54.53 3.84
CA ILE A 2 -3.36 -53.38 2.93
C ILE A 2 -3.95 -53.79 1.57
N CYS A 3 -4.98 -53.09 1.12
CA CYS A 3 -5.62 -53.30 -0.17
C CYS A 3 -5.26 -52.14 -1.11
N ILE A 4 -4.79 -52.47 -2.30
CA ILE A 4 -4.44 -51.50 -3.35
C ILE A 4 -5.40 -51.71 -4.51
N SER A 5 -6.11 -50.65 -4.88
CA SER A 5 -7.02 -50.64 -6.01
C SER A 5 -6.63 -49.56 -6.98
N GLY A 6 -5.96 -49.97 -8.06
CA GLY A 6 -5.50 -49.06 -9.10
C GLY A 6 -6.68 -48.43 -9.84
N VAL A 7 -6.65 -47.10 -10.00
CA VAL A 7 -7.57 -46.37 -10.86
C VAL A 7 -6.89 -46.17 -12.20
N GLY A 8 -7.34 -46.89 -13.24
CA GLY A 8 -6.72 -46.87 -14.57
C GLY A 8 -7.02 -45.64 -15.43
N SER A 9 -7.78 -44.67 -14.90
CA SER A 9 -8.34 -43.55 -15.63
C SER A 9 -7.93 -42.22 -15.03
N ILE A 10 -7.55 -41.25 -15.89
CA ILE A 10 -7.16 -39.90 -15.48
C ILE A 10 -8.33 -39.13 -14.84
N HIS A 11 -9.54 -39.65 -15.01
CA HIS A 11 -10.76 -39.06 -14.49
C HIS A 11 -10.80 -39.05 -12.97
N CYS A 12 -11.37 -37.98 -12.41
CA CYS A 12 -11.60 -37.90 -10.98
C CYS A 12 -12.68 -38.92 -10.56
N GLN A 13 -12.27 -39.97 -9.85
CA GLN A 13 -13.13 -41.07 -9.39
C GLN A 13 -13.49 -40.96 -7.90
N THR A 14 -13.11 -39.88 -7.22
CA THR A 14 -13.27 -39.74 -5.76
C THR A 14 -14.71 -39.96 -5.28
N GLU A 15 -15.69 -39.41 -6.01
CA GLU A 15 -17.11 -39.56 -5.67
C GLU A 15 -17.56 -41.03 -5.75
N SER A 16 -17.17 -41.72 -6.82
CA SER A 16 -17.49 -43.12 -7.06
C SER A 16 -16.82 -44.03 -6.03
N ILE A 17 -15.53 -43.78 -5.73
CA ILE A 17 -14.78 -44.49 -4.67
C ILE A 17 -15.49 -44.34 -3.32
N ILE A 18 -15.90 -43.13 -2.94
CA ILE A 18 -16.60 -42.89 -1.67
C ILE A 18 -17.92 -43.68 -1.62
N ARG A 19 -18.72 -43.66 -2.69
CA ARG A 19 -19.98 -44.41 -2.76
C ARG A 19 -19.75 -45.90 -2.63
N GLU A 20 -18.77 -46.44 -3.34
CA GLU A 20 -18.41 -47.86 -3.28
C GLU A 20 -17.91 -48.27 -1.89
N CYS A 21 -17.06 -47.45 -1.24
CA CYS A 21 -16.63 -47.69 0.14
C CYS A 21 -17.82 -47.76 1.09
N LEU A 22 -18.79 -46.85 0.94
CA LEU A 22 -20.02 -46.84 1.74
C LEU A 22 -20.94 -48.03 1.41
N ASP A 23 -20.89 -48.59 0.20
CA ASP A 23 -21.69 -49.76 -0.22
C ASP A 23 -21.05 -51.08 0.22
N ARG A 24 -19.71 -51.17 0.26
CA ARG A 24 -18.93 -52.33 0.69
C ARG A 24 -18.93 -52.54 2.21
N GLU A 25 -19.62 -51.68 2.98
CA GLU A 25 -19.61 -51.71 4.44
C GLU A 25 -20.04 -53.09 4.99
N ARG A 26 -19.09 -53.80 5.60
CA ARG A 26 -19.31 -55.01 6.39
C ARG A 26 -19.09 -54.67 7.87
N GLU A 27 -19.73 -55.40 8.78
CA GLU A 27 -19.73 -55.19 10.25
C GLU A 27 -18.44 -54.55 10.82
N GLY A 28 -18.41 -53.21 10.91
CA GLY A 28 -17.24 -52.40 11.35
C GLY A 28 -17.40 -50.90 11.01
N GLN A 29 -16.56 -50.03 11.59
CA GLN A 29 -16.57 -48.58 11.31
C GLN A 29 -15.76 -48.24 10.06
N LEU A 30 -16.28 -47.35 9.21
CA LEU A 30 -15.58 -46.82 8.03
C LEU A 30 -15.05 -45.40 8.29
N ILE A 31 -13.75 -45.20 8.05
CA ILE A 31 -13.04 -43.94 8.28
C ILE A 31 -12.35 -43.51 6.98
N PHE A 32 -12.57 -42.27 6.56
CA PHE A 32 -11.88 -41.71 5.40
C PHE A 32 -10.62 -40.96 5.83
N VAL A 33 -9.50 -41.24 5.19
CA VAL A 33 -8.22 -40.54 5.42
C VAL A 33 -7.90 -39.68 4.20
N ALA A 34 -7.79 -38.37 4.40
CA ALA A 34 -7.51 -37.40 3.34
C ALA A 34 -6.39 -36.41 3.75
N PRO A 35 -5.69 -35.78 2.80
CA PRO A 35 -4.78 -34.68 3.09
C PRO A 35 -5.51 -33.51 3.77
N GLU A 36 -4.83 -32.80 4.67
CA GLU A 36 -5.44 -31.70 5.44
C GLU A 36 -6.01 -30.60 4.53
N SER A 37 -5.32 -30.30 3.42
CA SER A 37 -5.74 -29.34 2.38
C SER A 37 -7.04 -29.69 1.66
N SER A 38 -7.49 -30.93 1.81
CA SER A 38 -8.51 -31.58 0.97
C SER A 38 -9.66 -32.16 1.79
N LYS A 39 -9.48 -32.17 3.12
CA LYS A 39 -10.38 -32.76 4.10
C LYS A 39 -11.81 -32.24 3.95
N ALA A 40 -11.98 -30.91 3.87
CA ALA A 40 -13.30 -30.29 3.76
C ALA A 40 -14.06 -30.70 2.49
N SER A 41 -13.36 -30.83 1.36
CA SER A 41 -13.97 -31.25 0.09
C SER A 41 -14.39 -32.72 0.14
N VAL A 42 -13.56 -33.59 0.73
CA VAL A 42 -13.90 -35.02 0.94
C VAL A 42 -15.06 -35.17 1.93
N GLU A 43 -15.06 -34.42 3.02
CA GLU A 43 -16.14 -34.42 4.04
C GLU A 43 -17.49 -34.03 3.44
N ARG A 44 -17.52 -33.05 2.52
CA ARG A 44 -18.72 -32.70 1.76
C ARG A 44 -19.21 -33.85 0.88
N LEU A 45 -18.31 -34.51 0.15
CA LEU A 45 -18.67 -35.66 -0.69
C LEU A 45 -19.23 -36.81 0.15
N VAL A 46 -18.57 -37.17 1.25
CA VAL A 46 -19.03 -38.22 2.16
C VAL A 46 -20.40 -37.86 2.75
N THR A 47 -20.58 -36.63 3.24
CA THR A 47 -21.87 -36.16 3.78
C THR A 47 -22.98 -36.22 2.73
N SER A 48 -22.68 -35.84 1.49
CA SER A 48 -23.64 -35.88 0.39
C SER A 48 -24.05 -37.32 0.02
N ALA A 49 -23.09 -38.24 -0.01
CA ALA A 49 -23.33 -39.65 -0.32
C ALA A 49 -24.12 -40.35 0.80
N VAL A 50 -23.81 -40.06 2.07
CA VAL A 50 -24.55 -40.57 3.23
C VAL A 50 -25.98 -40.03 3.28
N SER A 51 -26.19 -38.75 2.97
CA SER A 51 -27.53 -38.14 2.94
C SER A 51 -28.42 -38.76 1.87
N GLY A 52 -27.86 -39.06 0.69
CA GLY A 52 -28.59 -39.72 -0.41
C GLY A 52 -29.05 -41.15 -0.11
N LYS A 53 -28.37 -41.89 0.79
CA LYS A 53 -28.81 -43.22 1.24
C LYS A 53 -29.97 -43.19 2.25
N ASN A 54 -30.11 -42.09 2.99
CA ASN A 54 -31.02 -41.99 4.13
C ASN A 54 -32.42 -41.42 3.82
N GLU A 55 -32.78 -41.21 2.55
CA GLU A 55 -34.15 -40.82 2.15
C GLU A 55 -35.23 -41.86 2.52
N GLY A 56 -34.87 -43.00 3.12
CA GLY A 56 -35.80 -44.03 3.61
C GLY A 56 -35.96 -44.16 5.14
N VAL A 57 -35.06 -43.66 6.00
CA VAL A 57 -35.15 -43.89 7.46
C VAL A 57 -34.60 -42.70 8.26
N VAL A 58 -35.47 -41.79 8.65
CA VAL A 58 -35.16 -40.76 9.65
C VAL A 58 -35.11 -41.44 11.04
N ARG A 59 -33.91 -41.83 11.50
CA ARG A 59 -33.69 -42.07 12.94
C ARG A 59 -33.52 -40.71 13.63
N LYS A 60 -34.54 -40.34 14.41
CA LYS A 60 -34.54 -39.19 15.32
C LYS A 60 -33.39 -39.31 16.34
N GLY A 61 -32.63 -38.23 16.49
CA GLY A 61 -31.71 -37.98 17.60
C GLY A 61 -30.25 -38.18 17.22
N ILE A 62 -29.57 -37.10 16.80
CA ILE A 62 -28.11 -37.05 16.71
C ILE A 62 -27.63 -36.17 17.87
N ASP A 63 -27.13 -36.81 18.92
CA ASP A 63 -26.30 -36.16 19.94
C ASP A 63 -24.89 -35.97 19.36
N ILE A 64 -24.41 -34.72 19.34
CA ILE A 64 -23.15 -34.30 18.66
C ILE A 64 -21.91 -34.54 19.54
N THR A 65 -22.03 -35.28 20.64
CA THR A 65 -20.92 -35.53 21.56
C THR A 65 -20.42 -36.97 21.46
N SER A 66 -19.26 -37.12 20.80
CA SER A 66 -18.29 -38.20 20.98
C SER A 66 -18.78 -39.65 20.84
N SER A 67 -18.72 -40.18 19.61
CA SER A 67 -18.49 -41.60 19.23
C SER A 67 -18.46 -41.62 17.70
N TRP A 68 -17.56 -42.39 17.06
CA TRP A 68 -17.40 -42.44 15.60
C TRP A 68 -18.74 -42.53 14.86
N VAL A 69 -19.04 -41.54 14.02
CA VAL A 69 -20.14 -41.63 13.05
C VAL A 69 -19.58 -42.34 11.82
N ASN A 70 -20.33 -43.27 11.22
CA ASN A 70 -19.93 -43.86 9.95
C ASN A 70 -19.67 -42.77 8.92
N GLY A 71 -18.46 -42.72 8.37
CA GLY A 71 -18.04 -41.70 7.40
C GLY A 71 -17.23 -40.53 7.97
N ASP A 72 -16.61 -40.66 9.15
CA ASP A 72 -15.70 -39.65 9.70
C ASP A 72 -14.49 -39.43 8.76
N VAL A 73 -14.12 -38.16 8.49
CA VAL A 73 -12.97 -37.80 7.65
C VAL A 73 -11.84 -37.24 8.51
N VAL A 74 -10.65 -37.82 8.43
CA VAL A 74 -9.47 -37.43 9.23
C VAL A 74 -8.19 -37.37 8.38
N SER A 75 -7.15 -36.72 8.90
CA SER A 75 -5.78 -36.84 8.36
C SER A 75 -4.95 -37.80 9.21
N PHE A 76 -3.80 -38.27 8.71
CA PHE A 76 -2.92 -39.17 9.48
C PHE A 76 -2.48 -38.57 10.81
N ILE A 77 -2.16 -37.27 10.84
CA ILE A 77 -1.79 -36.57 12.08
C ILE A 77 -2.97 -36.58 13.06
N ARG A 78 -4.19 -36.27 12.59
CA ARG A 78 -5.39 -36.30 13.43
C ARG A 78 -5.71 -37.70 13.94
N LEU A 79 -5.50 -38.72 13.12
CA LEU A 79 -5.63 -40.12 13.52
C LEU A 79 -4.62 -40.49 14.63
N ALA A 80 -3.36 -40.11 14.47
CA ALA A 80 -2.33 -40.34 15.48
C ALA A 80 -2.63 -39.61 16.80
N VAL A 81 -3.00 -38.33 16.76
CA VAL A 81 -3.42 -37.58 17.96
C VAL A 81 -4.62 -38.25 18.63
N ARG A 82 -5.61 -38.72 17.87
CA ARG A 82 -6.77 -39.43 18.43
C ARG A 82 -6.37 -40.73 19.13
N ILE A 83 -5.41 -41.48 18.60
CA ILE A 83 -4.84 -42.67 19.27
C ILE A 83 -4.19 -42.29 20.60
N LEU A 84 -3.39 -41.23 20.63
CA LEU A 84 -2.75 -40.73 21.85
C LEU A 84 -3.78 -40.29 22.90
N ASP A 85 -4.81 -39.55 22.48
CA ASP A 85 -5.92 -39.11 23.34
C ASP A 85 -6.66 -40.31 23.95
N MET A 86 -6.95 -41.34 23.14
CA MET A 86 -7.60 -42.57 23.61
C MET A 86 -6.74 -43.34 24.62
N CYS A 87 -5.41 -43.21 24.56
CA CYS A 87 -4.47 -43.77 25.51
C CYS A 87 -4.28 -42.93 26.78
N GLY A 88 -4.99 -41.79 26.91
CA GLY A 88 -4.84 -40.83 28.00
C GLY A 88 -3.47 -40.16 28.01
N LEU A 89 -2.82 -40.05 26.86
CA LEU A 89 -1.53 -39.37 26.66
C LEU A 89 -1.71 -37.97 26.08
N SER A 90 -2.93 -37.43 26.19
CA SER A 90 -3.29 -36.11 25.66
C SER A 90 -2.47 -35.02 26.35
N ASP A 91 -1.61 -34.38 25.58
CA ASP A 91 -1.18 -33.01 25.80
C ASP A 91 -1.25 -32.34 24.43
N GLY A 92 -2.05 -31.29 24.34
CA GLY A 92 -2.52 -30.74 23.07
C GLY A 92 -1.42 -30.30 22.12
N GLY A 93 -1.56 -30.72 20.85
CA GLY A 93 -0.99 -30.07 19.67
C GLY A 93 0.53 -30.22 19.50
N GLY A 94 0.96 -30.62 18.29
CA GLY A 94 2.39 -30.70 17.96
C GLY A 94 3.13 -29.37 18.14
N SER A 95 4.47 -29.43 18.09
CA SER A 95 5.34 -28.27 18.37
C SER A 95 4.95 -27.04 17.54
N ASP A 96 4.66 -25.93 18.23
CA ASP A 96 4.30 -24.67 17.59
C ASP A 96 5.52 -24.12 16.82
N LYS A 97 5.31 -23.78 15.53
CA LYS A 97 6.20 -23.01 14.62
C LYS A 97 7.10 -22.03 15.38
N ILE A 98 6.39 -21.03 15.88
CA ILE A 98 6.43 -20.57 17.26
C ILE A 98 7.71 -20.79 18.08
N ILE A 99 7.52 -21.71 19.02
CA ILE A 99 8.44 -22.16 20.05
C ILE A 99 9.70 -22.73 19.40
N MET A 100 9.58 -23.44 18.28
CA MET A 100 10.74 -24.02 17.58
C MET A 100 11.70 -22.94 17.08
N ARG A 101 11.20 -21.90 16.42
CA ARG A 101 12.01 -20.76 15.99
C ARG A 101 12.66 -20.05 17.16
N ASN A 102 11.92 -19.82 18.24
CA ASN A 102 12.44 -19.17 19.44
C ASN A 102 13.55 -20.01 20.10
N ALA A 103 13.40 -21.33 20.14
CA ALA A 103 14.43 -22.25 20.62
C ALA A 103 15.69 -22.18 19.75
N ILE A 104 15.55 -22.22 18.41
CA ILE A 104 16.68 -22.08 17.49
C ILE A 104 17.37 -20.72 17.70
N TYR A 105 16.61 -19.64 17.84
CA TYR A 105 17.17 -18.32 18.11
C TYR A 105 17.95 -18.29 19.43
N ARG A 106 17.40 -18.85 20.53
CA ARG A 106 18.08 -18.99 21.81
C ARG A 106 19.40 -19.74 21.67
N ILE A 107 19.39 -20.89 21.00
CA ILE A 107 20.58 -21.72 20.80
C ILE A 107 21.65 -20.93 20.04
N LEU A 108 21.27 -20.27 18.95
CA LEU A 108 22.20 -19.46 18.16
C LEU A 108 22.76 -18.27 18.96
N VAL A 109 21.96 -17.62 19.80
CA VAL A 109 22.45 -16.52 20.66
C VAL A 109 23.45 -17.05 21.70
N SER A 110 23.09 -18.14 22.40
CA SER A 110 23.88 -18.70 23.49
C SER A 110 25.18 -19.35 23.02
N HIS A 111 25.18 -19.99 21.85
CA HIS A 111 26.28 -20.84 21.37
C HIS A 111 26.85 -20.38 20.01
N HIS A 112 26.66 -19.13 19.60
CA HIS A 112 27.05 -18.63 18.26
C HIS A 112 28.48 -18.98 17.81
N ASN A 113 29.44 -19.03 18.75
CA ASN A 113 30.84 -19.31 18.47
C ASN A 113 31.12 -20.79 18.14
N GLU A 114 30.22 -21.69 18.49
CA GLU A 114 30.34 -23.14 18.27
C GLU A 114 29.82 -23.54 16.89
N PHE A 115 28.94 -22.73 16.30
CA PHE A 115 28.41 -22.93 14.95
C PHE A 115 29.36 -22.38 13.89
N LYS A 116 29.63 -23.18 12.86
CA LYS A 116 30.56 -22.82 11.77
C LYS A 116 29.89 -22.02 10.65
N THR A 117 28.64 -22.36 10.35
CA THR A 117 27.81 -21.77 9.31
C THR A 117 26.61 -21.05 9.89
N PHE A 118 25.78 -21.72 10.69
CA PHE A 118 24.50 -21.19 11.17
C PHE A 118 24.65 -20.01 12.15
N GLY A 119 25.79 -19.91 12.85
CA GLY A 119 26.09 -18.76 13.72
C GLY A 119 26.11 -17.42 12.96
N LYS A 120 26.42 -17.43 11.65
CA LYS A 120 26.40 -16.24 10.78
C LYS A 120 24.99 -15.73 10.48
N PHE A 121 23.96 -16.51 10.79
CA PHE A 121 22.55 -16.17 10.57
C PHE A 121 21.89 -15.52 11.79
N LEU A 122 22.64 -15.20 12.85
CA LEU A 122 22.11 -14.51 14.02
C LEU A 122 21.38 -13.21 13.61
N GLY A 123 20.14 -13.05 14.07
CA GLY A 123 19.26 -11.92 13.72
C GLY A 123 18.62 -11.98 12.33
N LYS A 124 19.02 -12.94 11.47
CA LYS A 124 18.43 -13.15 10.14
C LYS A 124 17.38 -14.26 10.18
N PHE A 125 16.20 -13.92 10.68
CA PHE A 125 15.12 -14.87 10.94
C PHE A 125 14.56 -15.60 9.71
N GLU A 126 14.77 -15.10 8.49
CA GLU A 126 14.43 -15.83 7.26
C GLU A 126 15.21 -17.15 7.14
N TYR A 127 16.48 -17.16 7.56
CA TYR A 127 17.26 -18.40 7.63
C TYR A 127 16.80 -19.29 8.77
N VAL A 128 16.40 -18.71 9.92
CA VAL A 128 15.86 -19.49 11.04
C VAL A 128 14.56 -20.20 10.63
N ASP A 129 13.70 -19.55 9.84
CA ASP A 129 12.49 -20.15 9.27
C ASP A 129 12.83 -21.31 8.33
N ALA A 130 13.84 -21.13 7.47
CA ALA A 130 14.32 -22.20 6.60
C ALA A 130 14.97 -23.39 7.37
N ILE A 131 15.64 -23.14 8.51
CA ILE A 131 16.12 -24.21 9.42
C ILE A 131 14.93 -24.94 10.04
N THR A 132 13.92 -24.19 10.47
CA THR A 132 12.70 -24.75 11.08
C THR A 132 11.99 -25.69 10.11
N ASP A 133 11.87 -25.29 8.84
CA ASP A 133 11.28 -26.13 7.79
C ASP A 133 12.13 -27.38 7.48
N LEU A 134 13.47 -27.24 7.43
CA LEU A 134 14.38 -28.38 7.23
C LEU A 134 14.26 -29.41 8.37
N LEU A 135 14.25 -28.95 9.62
CA LEU A 135 14.05 -29.82 10.79
C LEU A 135 12.65 -30.44 10.82
N GLY A 136 11.64 -29.72 10.35
CA GLY A 136 10.30 -30.24 10.14
C GLY A 136 10.27 -31.40 9.13
N ASP A 137 11.05 -31.30 8.05
CA ASP A 137 11.23 -32.39 7.10
C ASP A 137 12.00 -33.56 7.73
N PHE A 138 13.11 -33.31 8.43
CA PHE A 138 13.85 -34.37 9.13
C PHE A 138 12.95 -35.14 10.10
N ARG A 139 12.09 -34.44 10.84
CA ARG A 139 11.08 -35.07 11.71
C ARG A 139 10.16 -35.97 10.91
N ARG A 140 9.55 -35.48 9.82
CA ARG A 140 8.60 -36.26 8.98
C ARG A 140 9.20 -37.48 8.29
N TYR A 141 10.48 -37.40 7.93
CA TYR A 141 11.22 -38.46 7.25
C TYR A 141 11.93 -39.40 8.24
N GLY A 142 11.98 -39.06 9.52
CA GLY A 142 12.59 -39.91 10.56
C GLY A 142 14.11 -39.79 10.65
N ILE A 143 14.68 -38.66 10.25
CA ILE A 143 16.11 -38.37 10.45
C ILE A 143 16.31 -37.83 11.86
N GLY A 144 16.76 -38.71 12.75
CA GLY A 144 17.20 -38.36 14.10
C GLY A 144 18.71 -38.02 14.17
N GLN A 145 19.19 -37.75 15.38
CA GLN A 145 20.60 -37.46 15.63
C GLN A 145 21.55 -38.55 15.09
N ASP A 146 21.17 -39.82 15.20
CA ASP A 146 21.96 -40.95 14.69
C ASP A 146 22.12 -40.93 13.16
N GLY A 147 21.12 -40.42 12.43
CA GLY A 147 21.18 -40.25 10.99
C GLY A 147 22.16 -39.16 10.59
N ILE A 148 22.13 -38.02 11.30
CA ILE A 148 23.04 -36.89 11.09
C ILE A 148 24.47 -37.26 11.49
N ALA A 149 24.65 -38.00 12.59
CA ALA A 149 25.96 -38.44 13.05
C ALA A 149 26.65 -39.36 12.03
N ARG A 150 25.93 -40.35 11.48
CA ARG A 150 26.43 -41.23 10.41
C ARG A 150 26.83 -40.45 9.16
N ALA A 151 26.01 -39.49 8.74
CA ALA A 151 26.34 -38.62 7.61
C ALA A 151 27.58 -37.76 7.87
N LEU A 152 27.76 -37.26 9.09
CA LEU A 152 28.93 -36.47 9.45
C LEU A 152 30.22 -37.30 9.48
N GLU A 153 30.16 -38.55 9.95
CA GLU A 153 31.28 -39.49 9.95
C GLU A 153 31.71 -39.81 8.51
N ASN A 154 30.77 -40.20 7.64
CA ASN A 154 31.04 -40.49 6.23
C ASN A 154 31.62 -39.29 5.48
N ALA A 155 31.06 -38.09 5.69
CA ALA A 155 31.53 -36.86 5.05
C ALA A 155 32.90 -36.38 5.56
N SER A 156 33.31 -36.81 6.75
CA SER A 156 34.64 -36.50 7.30
C SER A 156 35.73 -37.46 6.80
N GLU A 157 35.35 -38.68 6.41
CA GLU A 157 36.23 -39.68 5.81
C GLU A 157 36.37 -39.50 4.29
N GLY A 158 35.33 -39.00 3.63
CA GLY A 158 35.35 -38.51 2.26
C GLY A 158 36.08 -37.18 2.16
N ASN A 159 36.81 -36.93 1.07
CA ASN A 159 37.45 -35.63 0.80
C ASN A 159 36.39 -34.60 0.32
N ASP A 160 35.30 -34.46 1.09
CA ASP A 160 34.08 -33.74 0.73
C ASP A 160 34.21 -32.22 0.87
N GLU A 161 33.24 -31.48 0.30
CA GLU A 161 33.17 -30.03 0.41
C GLU A 161 33.05 -29.57 1.88
N THR A 162 33.88 -28.60 2.26
CA THR A 162 33.92 -28.02 3.63
C THR A 162 32.58 -27.43 4.07
N VAL A 163 31.75 -26.97 3.13
CA VAL A 163 30.45 -26.34 3.43
C VAL A 163 29.41 -27.37 3.88
N TYR A 164 29.32 -28.53 3.23
CA TYR A 164 28.35 -29.57 3.59
C TYR A 164 28.67 -30.19 4.97
N THR A 165 29.95 -30.48 5.22
CA THR A 165 30.43 -30.98 6.51
C THR A 165 30.17 -29.98 7.65
N ASP A 166 30.39 -28.69 7.41
CA ASP A 166 30.10 -27.64 8.39
C ASP A 166 28.59 -27.50 8.67
N LYS A 167 27.72 -27.67 7.67
CA LYS A 167 26.26 -27.68 7.87
C LYS A 167 25.80 -28.91 8.69
N LEU A 168 26.34 -30.10 8.41
CA LEU A 168 26.02 -31.31 9.18
C LEU A 168 26.47 -31.20 10.64
N HIS A 169 27.65 -30.65 10.88
CA HIS A 169 28.15 -30.35 12.21
C HIS A 169 27.19 -29.42 12.96
N ASP A 170 26.78 -28.33 12.33
CA ASP A 170 25.86 -27.35 12.92
C ASP A 170 24.46 -27.95 13.16
N LEU A 171 23.95 -28.80 12.27
CA LEU A 171 22.68 -29.52 12.48
C LEU A 171 22.74 -30.50 13.67
N LYS A 172 23.88 -31.19 13.84
CA LYS A 172 24.10 -32.09 14.98
C LYS A 172 24.12 -31.30 16.30
N LEU A 173 24.86 -30.20 16.36
CA LEU A 173 24.87 -29.33 17.55
C LEU A 173 23.49 -28.75 17.84
N LEU A 174 22.78 -28.28 16.81
CA LEU A 174 21.45 -27.71 16.96
C LEU A 174 20.47 -28.73 17.55
N THR A 175 20.43 -29.94 17.01
CA THR A 175 19.53 -31.01 17.50
C THR A 175 19.88 -31.45 18.92
N MET A 176 21.17 -31.49 19.29
CA MET A 176 21.62 -31.75 20.66
C MET A 176 21.11 -30.69 21.64
N TYR A 177 21.33 -29.41 21.35
CA TYR A 177 20.85 -28.33 22.23
C TYR A 177 19.32 -28.24 22.29
N MET A 178 18.61 -28.63 21.23
CA MET A 178 17.15 -28.70 21.26
C MET A 178 16.66 -29.77 22.26
N GLU A 179 17.29 -30.93 22.34
CA GLU A 179 16.96 -31.96 23.34
C GLU A 179 17.25 -31.49 24.78
N GLU A 180 18.35 -30.76 24.98
CA GLU A 180 18.64 -30.14 26.29
C GLU A 180 17.56 -29.14 26.69
N LEU A 181 17.07 -28.32 25.75
CA LEU A 181 15.97 -27.39 26.01
C LEU A 181 14.64 -28.09 26.26
N ASP A 182 14.34 -29.17 25.53
CA ASP A 182 13.15 -30.01 25.75
C ASP A 182 13.12 -30.52 27.19
N LEU A 183 14.25 -31.04 27.70
CA LEU A 183 14.38 -31.50 29.08
C LEU A 183 14.31 -30.36 30.11
N GLN A 184 14.95 -29.22 29.81
CA GLN A 184 15.05 -28.10 30.76
C GLN A 184 13.70 -27.41 30.99
N PHE A 185 12.91 -27.25 29.93
CA PHE A 185 11.70 -26.43 29.94
C PHE A 185 10.41 -27.25 29.76
N ASP A 186 10.51 -28.59 29.79
CA ASP A 186 9.39 -29.52 29.51
C ASP A 186 8.72 -29.19 28.17
N LEU A 187 9.55 -28.96 27.16
CA LEU A 187 9.11 -28.64 25.81
C LEU A 187 9.00 -29.92 24.98
N LYS A 188 8.30 -29.77 23.87
CA LYS A 188 8.02 -30.83 22.89
C LYS A 188 8.50 -30.40 21.51
N LEU A 189 9.67 -29.77 21.41
CA LEU A 189 10.21 -29.16 20.18
C LEU A 189 10.27 -30.18 19.04
N MET A 190 10.75 -31.40 19.35
CA MET A 190 10.90 -32.50 18.41
C MET A 190 9.74 -33.51 18.42
N PHE A 191 8.65 -33.22 19.14
CA PHE A 191 7.49 -34.12 19.22
C PHE A 191 6.82 -34.31 17.87
N ASP A 192 6.59 -35.57 17.53
CA ASP A 192 5.84 -35.98 16.35
C ASP A 192 4.70 -36.93 16.77
N PRO A 193 3.43 -36.55 16.58
CA PRO A 193 2.30 -37.39 16.99
C PRO A 193 2.31 -38.79 16.36
N ILE A 194 2.79 -38.91 15.11
CA ILE A 194 2.81 -40.19 14.39
C ILE A 194 3.89 -41.09 15.01
N SER A 195 5.10 -40.58 15.23
CA SER A 195 6.19 -41.32 15.88
C SER A 195 5.79 -41.83 17.28
N GLU A 196 5.16 -40.98 18.10
CA GLU A 196 4.70 -41.36 19.44
C GLU A 196 3.59 -42.41 19.40
N ALA A 197 2.62 -42.24 18.51
CA ALA A 197 1.59 -43.24 18.30
C ALA A 197 2.21 -44.57 17.84
N MET A 198 3.17 -44.56 16.92
CA MET A 198 3.88 -45.76 16.49
C MET A 198 4.60 -46.47 17.64
N THR A 199 5.19 -45.75 18.58
CA THR A 199 5.83 -46.35 19.77
C THR A 199 4.83 -47.14 20.59
N ILE A 200 3.64 -46.57 20.86
CA ILE A 200 2.56 -47.27 21.57
C ILE A 200 2.07 -48.49 20.78
N LEU A 201 1.85 -48.33 19.47
CA LEU A 201 1.39 -49.41 18.61
C LEU A 201 2.40 -50.57 18.57
N LYS A 202 3.71 -50.30 18.54
CA LYS A 202 4.77 -51.31 18.65
C LYS A 202 4.70 -52.07 19.98
N THR A 203 4.47 -51.37 21.10
CA THR A 203 4.30 -52.01 22.41
C THR A 203 3.06 -52.91 22.44
N LEU A 204 1.93 -52.46 21.89
CA LEU A 204 0.69 -53.25 21.80
C LEU A 204 0.84 -54.47 20.87
N LEU A 205 1.65 -54.36 19.82
CA LEU A 205 1.95 -55.47 18.93
C LEU A 205 2.78 -56.55 19.63
N GLN A 206 3.71 -56.16 20.52
CA GLN A 206 4.50 -57.07 21.34
C GLN A 206 3.68 -57.74 22.46
N ASP A 207 2.73 -57.02 23.06
CA ASP A 207 1.84 -57.55 24.10
C ASP A 207 0.38 -57.12 23.88
N LYS A 208 -0.37 -57.99 23.19
CA LYS A 208 -1.79 -57.76 22.90
C LYS A 208 -2.68 -57.80 24.15
N SER A 209 -2.22 -58.35 25.28
CA SER A 209 -3.01 -58.40 26.53
C SER A 209 -3.26 -57.00 27.10
N LEU A 210 -2.41 -56.03 26.76
CA LEU A 210 -2.56 -54.63 27.15
C LEU A 210 -3.87 -54.01 26.63
N LEU A 211 -4.45 -54.55 25.56
CA LEU A 211 -5.71 -54.06 24.98
C LEU A 211 -6.91 -54.21 25.93
N ASP A 212 -6.86 -55.14 26.90
CA ASP A 212 -7.94 -55.32 27.86
C ASP A 212 -7.88 -54.34 29.05
N THR A 213 -6.74 -53.64 29.18
CA THR A 213 -6.55 -52.63 30.23
C THR A 213 -7.41 -51.40 29.97
N ARG A 214 -7.80 -50.70 31.05
CA ARG A 214 -8.61 -49.47 30.97
C ARG A 214 -8.00 -48.42 30.04
N ARG A 215 -6.67 -48.39 29.92
CA ARG A 215 -5.93 -47.39 29.13
C ARG A 215 -6.05 -47.59 27.63
N TYR A 216 -6.05 -48.84 27.15
CA TYR A 216 -6.00 -49.16 25.72
C TYR A 216 -7.30 -49.76 25.18
N ARG A 217 -8.29 -50.02 26.03
CA ARG A 217 -9.58 -50.62 25.65
C ARG A 217 -10.27 -49.91 24.50
N GLY A 218 -10.19 -48.57 24.43
CA GLY A 218 -10.79 -47.79 23.34
C GLY A 218 -10.24 -48.15 21.96
N LEU A 219 -8.99 -48.62 21.87
CA LEU A 219 -8.34 -48.96 20.60
C LEU A 219 -8.87 -50.26 19.98
N GLN A 220 -9.59 -51.10 20.73
CA GLN A 220 -10.14 -52.36 20.20
C GLN A 220 -11.15 -52.12 19.07
N GLU A 221 -11.92 -51.04 19.14
CA GLU A 221 -12.88 -50.65 18.10
C GLU A 221 -12.16 -50.07 16.87
N LEU A 222 -11.13 -49.26 17.11
CA LEU A 222 -10.26 -48.69 16.08
C LEU A 222 -9.61 -49.77 15.21
N PHE A 223 -9.13 -50.86 15.83
CA PHE A 223 -8.46 -51.96 15.12
C PHE A 223 -9.40 -52.86 14.32
N ARG A 224 -10.73 -52.70 14.48
CA ARG A 224 -11.74 -53.35 13.64
C ARG A 224 -12.24 -52.45 12.51
N SER A 225 -11.72 -51.23 12.43
CA SER A 225 -12.18 -50.24 11.47
C SER A 225 -11.51 -50.41 10.11
N THR A 226 -12.22 -50.00 9.07
CA THR A 226 -11.72 -49.92 7.69
C THR A 226 -11.38 -48.47 7.36
N TYR A 227 -10.21 -48.27 6.75
CA TYR A 227 -9.68 -46.96 6.38
C TYR A 227 -9.63 -46.81 4.87
N ALA A 228 -10.42 -45.90 4.32
CA ALA A 228 -10.37 -45.54 2.90
C ALA A 228 -9.47 -44.30 2.72
N VAL A 229 -8.32 -44.47 2.06
CA VAL A 229 -7.31 -43.42 1.91
C VAL A 229 -7.46 -42.74 0.54
N ILE A 230 -7.83 -41.46 0.53
CA ILE A 230 -8.18 -40.69 -0.67
C ILE A 230 -7.19 -39.54 -0.86
N GLY A 231 -6.74 -39.31 -2.10
CA GLY A 231 -5.86 -38.19 -2.45
C GLY A 231 -4.38 -38.40 -2.09
N PHE A 232 -3.97 -39.66 -1.88
CA PHE A 232 -2.59 -40.07 -1.67
C PHE A 232 -2.10 -40.98 -2.80
N GLY A 233 -0.78 -40.99 -3.04
CA GLY A 233 -0.13 -41.83 -4.04
C GLY A 233 0.03 -41.19 -5.42
N ASN A 234 -0.68 -40.09 -5.70
CA ASN A 234 -0.65 -39.42 -7.00
C ASN A 234 0.26 -38.18 -6.96
N ILE A 235 -0.20 -37.12 -6.29
CA ILE A 235 0.57 -35.87 -6.10
C ILE A 235 1.27 -35.88 -4.73
N ARG A 236 0.57 -36.37 -3.70
CA ARG A 236 1.11 -36.50 -2.35
C ARG A 236 1.48 -37.96 -2.06
N LEU A 237 2.77 -38.24 -1.92
CA LEU A 237 3.28 -39.51 -1.41
C LEU A 237 3.16 -39.58 0.12
N LEU A 238 3.15 -40.80 0.67
CA LEU A 238 3.27 -40.99 2.12
C LEU A 238 4.73 -40.81 2.54
N THR A 239 4.95 -40.21 3.70
CA THR A 239 6.30 -40.16 4.29
C THR A 239 6.69 -41.55 4.84
N PRO A 240 7.99 -41.83 5.06
CA PRO A 240 8.43 -43.07 5.69
C PRO A 240 7.74 -43.36 7.03
N GLN A 241 7.49 -42.33 7.84
CA GLN A 241 6.75 -42.46 9.10
C GLN A 241 5.27 -42.81 8.87
N GLU A 242 4.60 -42.17 7.90
CA GLU A 242 3.21 -42.51 7.57
C GLU A 242 3.08 -43.96 7.06
N ILE A 243 4.04 -44.43 6.24
CA ILE A 243 4.10 -45.83 5.80
C ILE A 243 4.25 -46.77 6.99
N GLY A 244 5.19 -46.49 7.89
CA GLY A 244 5.39 -47.29 9.11
C GLY A 244 4.16 -47.30 10.02
N PHE A 245 3.46 -46.17 10.14
CA PHE A 245 2.23 -46.04 10.92
C PHE A 245 1.08 -46.86 10.33
N VAL A 246 0.89 -46.81 9.01
CA VAL A 246 -0.11 -47.64 8.30
C VAL A 246 0.19 -49.13 8.49
N ARG A 247 1.45 -49.56 8.32
CA ARG A 247 1.86 -50.95 8.49
C ARG A 247 1.58 -51.47 9.91
N LEU A 248 1.94 -50.70 10.94
CA LEU A 248 1.67 -51.10 12.34
C LEU A 248 0.18 -51.23 12.64
N LEU A 249 -0.65 -50.30 12.14
CA LEU A 249 -2.10 -50.38 12.31
C LEU A 249 -2.68 -51.60 11.56
N SER A 250 -2.16 -51.87 10.36
CA SER A 250 -2.50 -53.05 9.57
C SER A 250 -2.19 -54.36 10.31
N ASP A 251 -1.02 -54.46 10.95
CA ASP A 251 -0.61 -55.63 11.76
C ASP A 251 -1.46 -55.83 13.03
N LEU A 252 -2.07 -54.75 13.52
CA LEU A 252 -2.98 -54.76 14.68
C LEU A 252 -4.44 -55.08 14.32
N GLY A 253 -4.77 -55.20 13.03
CA GLY A 253 -6.07 -55.65 12.54
C GLY A 253 -6.81 -54.66 11.63
N CYS A 254 -6.30 -53.44 11.45
CA CYS A 254 -6.93 -52.47 10.55
C CYS A 254 -6.82 -52.92 9.09
N SER A 255 -7.84 -52.54 8.30
CA SER A 255 -7.81 -52.70 6.84
C SER A 255 -7.66 -51.34 6.18
N PHE A 256 -6.64 -51.14 5.35
CA PHE A 256 -6.42 -49.89 4.60
C PHE A 256 -6.66 -50.10 3.12
N TYR A 257 -7.47 -49.26 2.51
CA TYR A 257 -7.74 -49.26 1.07
C TYR A 257 -7.13 -48.00 0.45
N PHE A 258 -6.23 -48.20 -0.50
CA PHE A 258 -5.58 -47.13 -1.26
C PHE A 258 -6.03 -47.14 -2.71
N TYR A 259 -6.26 -45.95 -3.27
CA TYR A 259 -6.75 -45.76 -4.63
C TYR A 259 -5.77 -44.95 -5.50
N PRO A 260 -4.54 -45.45 -5.73
CA PRO A 260 -3.57 -44.75 -6.56
C PRO A 260 -3.97 -44.78 -8.04
N PHE A 261 -3.64 -43.72 -8.76
CA PHE A 261 -3.80 -43.62 -10.21
C PHE A 261 -2.74 -44.48 -10.89
N LEU A 262 -3.13 -45.65 -11.41
CA LEU A 262 -2.23 -46.67 -11.91
C LEU A 262 -2.83 -47.37 -13.13
N ALA A 263 -2.06 -47.46 -14.21
CA ALA A 263 -2.34 -48.31 -15.37
C ALA A 263 -1.12 -49.19 -15.69
N GLU A 264 -1.30 -50.16 -16.59
CA GLU A 264 -0.21 -51.02 -17.08
C GLU A 264 0.85 -50.23 -17.89
N ASP A 265 0.48 -49.07 -18.44
CA ASP A 265 1.36 -48.20 -19.24
C ASP A 265 2.52 -47.60 -18.42
N GLU A 266 3.70 -47.48 -19.03
CA GLU A 266 4.94 -46.87 -18.50
C GLU A 266 4.94 -45.33 -18.55
N ALA A 267 3.81 -44.71 -18.88
CA ALA A 267 3.69 -43.26 -18.95
C ALA A 267 4.11 -42.57 -17.64
N VAL A 268 4.78 -41.42 -17.77
CA VAL A 268 5.34 -40.63 -16.66
C VAL A 268 4.29 -40.28 -15.60
N ILE A 269 3.02 -40.14 -15.99
CA ILE A 269 1.91 -39.81 -15.10
C ILE A 269 1.64 -40.87 -14.01
N TYR A 270 2.03 -42.13 -14.25
CA TYR A 270 1.89 -43.24 -13.30
C TYR A 270 3.11 -43.45 -12.41
N SER A 271 4.20 -42.71 -12.66
CA SER A 271 5.49 -42.92 -11.96
C SER A 271 5.38 -42.73 -10.44
N ASN A 272 4.66 -41.71 -9.99
CA ASN A 272 4.42 -41.45 -8.57
C ASN A 272 3.62 -42.57 -7.90
N ALA A 273 2.56 -43.06 -8.55
CA ALA A 273 1.74 -44.15 -8.03
C ALA A 273 2.53 -45.46 -7.92
N ARG A 274 3.41 -45.75 -8.89
CA ARG A 274 4.29 -46.93 -8.85
C ARG A 274 5.34 -46.82 -7.75
N SER A 275 5.97 -45.65 -7.60
CA SER A 275 6.88 -45.36 -6.49
C SER A 275 6.17 -45.50 -5.15
N PHE A 276 4.96 -44.94 -5.03
CA PHE A 276 4.12 -45.04 -3.85
C PHE A 276 3.83 -46.50 -3.46
N ILE A 277 3.37 -47.31 -4.41
CA ILE A 277 3.07 -48.73 -4.19
C ILE A 277 4.33 -49.47 -3.79
N ARG A 278 5.45 -49.26 -4.52
CA ARG A 278 6.73 -49.89 -4.19
C ARG A 278 7.13 -49.58 -2.74
N SER A 279 7.14 -48.31 -2.35
CA SER A 279 7.52 -47.92 -0.97
C SER A 279 6.55 -48.44 0.08
N LEU A 280 5.24 -48.51 -0.21
CA LEU A 280 4.23 -49.03 0.72
C LEU A 280 4.34 -50.54 0.92
N THR A 281 4.68 -51.28 -0.13
CA THR A 281 4.74 -52.76 -0.16
C THR A 281 6.12 -53.36 0.11
N ASP A 282 7.19 -52.57 0.00
CA ASP A 282 8.57 -53.08 0.12
C ASP A 282 8.82 -53.73 1.49
N GLY A 283 9.12 -55.03 1.50
CA GLY A 283 9.28 -55.81 2.72
C GLY A 283 7.99 -56.09 3.51
N TYR A 284 6.80 -55.87 2.95
CA TYR A 284 5.50 -56.11 3.60
C TYR A 284 4.65 -57.13 2.81
N SER A 285 4.30 -58.26 3.43
CA SER A 285 3.68 -59.39 2.73
C SER A 285 2.15 -59.39 2.71
N ASP A 286 1.48 -58.59 3.54
CA ASP A 286 0.02 -58.62 3.73
C ASP A 286 -0.69 -57.59 2.83
N VAL A 287 -0.45 -57.70 1.52
CA VAL A 287 -0.95 -56.78 0.48
C VAL A 287 -1.87 -57.51 -0.49
N ILE A 288 -3.06 -56.97 -0.72
CA ILE A 288 -4.06 -57.48 -1.67
C ILE A 288 -4.22 -56.46 -2.79
N TYR A 289 -4.19 -56.92 -4.04
CA TYR A 289 -4.52 -56.12 -5.20
C TYR A 289 -5.95 -56.46 -5.63
N GLU A 290 -6.81 -55.45 -5.70
CA GLU A 290 -8.19 -55.60 -6.14
C GLU A 290 -8.49 -54.62 -7.26
N ASP A 291 -9.15 -55.09 -8.31
CA ASP A 291 -9.71 -54.20 -9.32
C ASP A 291 -10.98 -53.55 -8.76
N LEU A 292 -11.04 -52.23 -8.81
CA LEU A 292 -12.26 -51.48 -8.49
C LEU A 292 -13.05 -51.25 -9.78
N PRO A 293 -14.26 -51.82 -9.94
CA PRO A 293 -15.10 -51.58 -11.11
C PRO A 293 -15.79 -50.22 -10.96
N VAL A 294 -15.04 -49.14 -11.20
CA VAL A 294 -15.60 -47.79 -11.12
C VAL A 294 -16.11 -47.37 -12.49
N ALA A 295 -17.39 -47.02 -12.57
CA ALA A 295 -18.00 -46.56 -13.81
C ALA A 295 -17.54 -45.13 -14.13
N GLU A 296 -17.08 -44.93 -15.37
CA GLU A 296 -16.84 -43.62 -15.96
C GLU A 296 -18.15 -43.08 -16.52
N GLU A 297 -18.83 -42.21 -15.77
CA GLU A 297 -20.05 -41.58 -16.25
C GLU A 297 -19.92 -40.05 -16.29
N GLY A 298 -20.38 -39.46 -17.39
CA GLY A 298 -20.62 -38.04 -17.51
C GLY A 298 -19.42 -37.17 -17.93
N TYR A 299 -18.47 -37.71 -18.69
CA TYR A 299 -17.38 -36.94 -19.31
C TYR A 299 -17.63 -36.77 -20.82
N SER A 300 -17.26 -35.61 -21.39
CA SER A 300 -17.33 -35.36 -22.84
C SER A 300 -16.22 -36.11 -23.59
N ASP A 301 -16.59 -37.00 -24.53
CA ASP A 301 -15.65 -37.74 -25.39
C ASP A 301 -14.65 -36.81 -26.12
N ALA A 302 -15.13 -35.64 -26.52
CA ALA A 302 -14.36 -34.63 -27.27
C ALA A 302 -13.29 -33.97 -26.40
N LEU A 303 -13.61 -33.67 -25.14
CA LEU A 303 -12.69 -33.13 -24.15
C LEU A 303 -11.63 -34.15 -23.72
N GLN A 304 -12.06 -35.40 -23.53
CA GLN A 304 -11.21 -36.50 -23.05
C GLN A 304 -10.01 -36.77 -23.96
N GLY A 305 -10.19 -36.67 -25.28
CA GLY A 305 -9.09 -36.84 -26.24
C GLY A 305 -7.96 -35.84 -25.98
N ALA A 306 -8.30 -34.55 -25.87
CA ALA A 306 -7.32 -33.47 -25.65
C ALA A 306 -6.60 -33.59 -24.30
N VAL A 307 -7.33 -33.97 -23.24
CA VAL A 307 -6.77 -34.19 -21.89
C VAL A 307 -5.85 -35.42 -21.88
N SER A 308 -6.23 -36.50 -22.55
CA SER A 308 -5.42 -37.72 -22.67
C SER A 308 -4.13 -37.45 -23.44
N ASP A 309 -4.21 -36.72 -24.56
CA ASP A 309 -3.03 -36.35 -25.35
C ASP A 309 -2.07 -35.46 -24.54
N TYR A 310 -2.60 -34.54 -23.71
CA TYR A 310 -1.79 -33.74 -22.79
C TYR A 310 -1.08 -34.62 -21.76
N ALA A 311 -1.83 -35.47 -21.07
CA ALA A 311 -1.33 -36.28 -19.97
C ALA A 311 -0.30 -37.32 -20.43
N LEU A 312 -0.55 -37.97 -21.57
CA LEU A 312 0.35 -38.97 -22.14
C LEU A 312 1.46 -38.37 -23.01
N ARG A 313 1.49 -37.03 -23.16
CA ARG A 313 2.43 -36.29 -24.04
C ARG A 313 2.42 -36.81 -25.48
N ILE A 314 1.23 -37.08 -25.99
CA ILE A 314 1.03 -37.49 -27.39
C ILE A 314 1.04 -36.22 -28.25
N GLU A 315 2.03 -36.13 -29.14
CA GLU A 315 2.07 -35.08 -30.16
C GLU A 315 1.36 -35.57 -31.43
N ARG A 316 0.22 -34.93 -31.75
CA ARG A 316 -0.49 -35.12 -33.02
C ARG A 316 -0.12 -34.02 -34.00
N GLU A 317 -0.17 -34.32 -35.29
CA GLU A 317 -0.10 -33.29 -36.32
C GLU A 317 -1.36 -32.41 -36.28
N ASP A 318 -1.23 -31.11 -36.58
CA ASP A 318 -2.36 -30.17 -36.56
C ASP A 318 -3.51 -30.58 -37.50
N SER A 319 -3.22 -31.39 -38.52
CA SER A 319 -4.21 -31.94 -39.46
C SER A 319 -5.12 -33.01 -38.83
N GLU A 320 -4.68 -33.64 -37.73
CA GLU A 320 -5.41 -34.70 -37.01
C GLU A 320 -6.23 -34.15 -35.84
N ILE A 321 -6.02 -32.89 -35.46
CA ILE A 321 -6.68 -32.25 -34.33
C ILE A 321 -7.98 -31.59 -34.81
N ILE A 322 -9.11 -32.02 -34.22
CA ILE A 322 -10.42 -31.41 -34.48
C ILE A 322 -10.71 -30.44 -33.33
N PRO A 323 -10.81 -29.12 -33.57
CA PRO A 323 -11.19 -28.17 -32.53
C PRO A 323 -12.58 -28.47 -31.97
N VAL A 324 -12.74 -28.40 -30.65
CA VAL A 324 -13.98 -28.73 -29.94
C VAL A 324 -14.51 -27.50 -29.23
N SER A 325 -15.84 -27.35 -29.17
CA SER A 325 -16.48 -26.24 -28.47
C SER A 325 -16.35 -26.30 -26.95
N ASP A 326 -15.95 -27.46 -26.43
CA ASP A 326 -15.79 -27.71 -25.00
C ASP A 326 -14.49 -27.11 -24.44
N ILE A 327 -13.57 -26.69 -25.31
CA ILE A 327 -12.29 -26.05 -24.95
C ILE A 327 -12.27 -24.65 -25.55
N SER A 328 -12.02 -23.65 -24.69
CA SER A 328 -11.87 -22.26 -25.09
C SER A 328 -10.58 -21.67 -24.52
N CYS A 329 -9.68 -21.21 -25.39
CA CYS A 329 -8.48 -20.47 -25.01
C CYS A 329 -8.60 -19.00 -25.44
N SER A 330 -8.31 -18.07 -24.54
CA SER A 330 -8.44 -16.63 -24.80
C SER A 330 -7.22 -15.83 -24.32
N VAL A 331 -6.79 -14.87 -25.14
CA VAL A 331 -5.72 -13.90 -24.81
C VAL A 331 -6.32 -12.51 -24.71
N LEU A 332 -6.11 -11.85 -23.58
CA LEU A 332 -6.74 -10.58 -23.22
C LEU A 332 -5.69 -9.51 -22.89
N LYS A 333 -6.03 -8.22 -22.99
CA LYS A 333 -5.02 -7.15 -22.88
C LYS A 333 -4.48 -7.00 -21.47
N THR A 334 -5.36 -7.04 -20.49
CA THR A 334 -5.03 -6.84 -19.08
C THR A 334 -5.59 -7.97 -18.23
N THR A 335 -5.02 -8.12 -17.03
CA THR A 335 -5.51 -9.05 -16.01
C THR A 335 -6.98 -8.78 -15.63
N ASP A 336 -7.39 -7.50 -15.59
CA ASP A 336 -8.77 -7.13 -15.29
C ASP A 336 -9.73 -7.58 -16.40
N ASP A 337 -9.29 -7.50 -17.67
CA ASP A 337 -10.05 -8.03 -18.80
C ASP A 337 -10.21 -9.56 -18.71
N VAL A 338 -9.18 -10.28 -18.23
CA VAL A 338 -9.26 -11.74 -17.97
C VAL A 338 -10.34 -12.06 -16.96
N ILE A 339 -10.36 -11.34 -15.84
CA ILE A 339 -11.36 -11.55 -14.80
C ILE A 339 -12.76 -11.19 -15.30
N GLY A 340 -12.89 -10.09 -16.06
CA GLY A 340 -14.15 -9.67 -16.69
C GLY A 340 -14.70 -10.69 -17.70
N TYR A 341 -13.82 -11.30 -18.51
CA TYR A 341 -14.19 -12.39 -19.42
C TYR A 341 -14.74 -13.59 -18.67
N VAL A 342 -14.03 -14.06 -17.63
CA VAL A 342 -14.47 -15.19 -16.80
C VAL A 342 -15.83 -14.88 -16.16
N ALA A 343 -16.01 -13.67 -15.61
CA ALA A 343 -17.28 -13.26 -15.02
C ALA A 343 -18.44 -13.31 -16.05
N ASN A 344 -18.21 -12.81 -17.26
CA ASN A 344 -19.21 -12.83 -18.33
C ASN A 344 -19.58 -14.26 -18.75
N GLU A 345 -18.59 -15.13 -18.92
CA GLU A 345 -18.83 -16.53 -19.28
C GLU A 345 -19.58 -17.30 -18.18
N ILE A 346 -19.27 -17.07 -16.91
CA ILE A 346 -20.04 -17.65 -15.79
C ILE A 346 -21.50 -17.22 -15.87
N ILE A 347 -21.78 -15.95 -16.17
CA ILE A 347 -23.16 -15.45 -16.33
C ILE A 347 -23.86 -16.11 -17.53
N LYS A 348 -23.17 -16.32 -18.65
CA LYS A 348 -23.74 -17.01 -19.82
C LYS A 348 -24.06 -18.46 -19.51
N LEU A 349 -23.10 -19.19 -18.94
CA LEU A 349 -23.27 -20.59 -18.56
C LEU A 349 -24.47 -20.76 -17.62
N THR A 350 -24.58 -19.91 -16.61
CA THR A 350 -25.65 -20.01 -15.61
C THR A 350 -27.02 -19.56 -16.13
N ARG A 351 -27.08 -18.50 -16.96
CA ARG A 351 -28.35 -17.94 -17.44
C ARG A 351 -28.88 -18.58 -18.71
N LYS A 352 -28.02 -19.00 -19.63
CA LYS A 352 -28.41 -19.51 -20.96
C LYS A 352 -28.26 -21.01 -21.10
N GLU A 353 -27.25 -21.60 -20.45
CA GLU A 353 -26.90 -23.02 -20.64
C GLU A 353 -27.32 -23.91 -19.47
N GLY A 354 -27.92 -23.34 -18.42
CA GLY A 354 -28.54 -24.09 -17.33
C GLY A 354 -27.58 -24.62 -16.26
N TYR A 355 -26.33 -24.14 -16.25
CA TYR A 355 -25.36 -24.48 -15.19
C TYR A 355 -25.72 -23.79 -13.86
N ARG A 356 -25.35 -24.41 -12.74
CA ARG A 356 -25.39 -23.79 -11.41
C ARG A 356 -24.00 -23.30 -10.98
N TYR A 357 -23.95 -22.42 -9.98
CA TYR A 357 -22.66 -21.93 -9.48
C TYR A 357 -21.79 -23.06 -8.92
N LYS A 358 -22.37 -24.03 -8.21
CA LYS A 358 -21.67 -25.23 -7.73
C LYS A 358 -21.06 -26.12 -8.82
N ASP A 359 -21.50 -25.97 -10.07
CA ASP A 359 -21.02 -26.76 -11.20
C ASP A 359 -19.71 -26.19 -11.80
N ILE A 360 -19.36 -24.96 -11.39
CA ILE A 360 -18.27 -24.16 -11.97
C ILE A 360 -17.12 -24.03 -10.96
N ARG A 361 -15.91 -24.26 -11.45
CA ARG A 361 -14.65 -24.09 -10.70
C ARG A 361 -13.73 -23.09 -11.39
N ILE A 362 -13.07 -22.26 -10.59
CA ILE A 362 -11.99 -21.37 -11.03
C ILE A 362 -10.69 -21.84 -10.39
N VAL A 363 -9.75 -22.27 -11.20
CA VAL A 363 -8.39 -22.59 -10.81
C VAL A 363 -7.52 -21.36 -11.04
N CYS A 364 -6.95 -20.84 -9.96
CA CYS A 364 -6.10 -19.66 -9.98
C CYS A 364 -4.67 -20.05 -9.59
N ALA A 365 -3.75 -20.03 -10.56
CA ALA A 365 -2.35 -20.39 -10.34
C ALA A 365 -1.53 -19.26 -9.69
N ASP A 366 -2.01 -18.02 -9.78
CA ASP A 366 -1.40 -16.85 -9.15
C ASP A 366 -2.26 -16.35 -7.98
N GLU A 367 -1.78 -16.55 -6.76
CA GLU A 367 -2.45 -16.12 -5.54
C GLU A 367 -2.72 -14.61 -5.50
N THR A 368 -1.90 -13.79 -6.16
CA THR A 368 -2.07 -12.32 -6.16
C THR A 368 -3.33 -11.87 -6.91
N LEU A 369 -3.84 -12.69 -7.83
CA LEU A 369 -5.05 -12.40 -8.60
C LEU A 369 -6.33 -12.58 -7.79
N LYS A 370 -6.29 -13.39 -6.72
CA LYS A 370 -7.48 -13.73 -5.94
C LYS A 370 -8.15 -12.52 -5.29
N ASP A 371 -7.38 -11.50 -4.93
CA ASP A 371 -7.91 -10.27 -4.33
C ASP A 371 -8.72 -9.43 -5.34
N ASN A 372 -8.29 -9.39 -6.60
CA ASN A 372 -8.98 -8.65 -7.67
C ASN A 372 -10.26 -9.36 -8.14
N LEU A 373 -10.31 -10.70 -8.05
CA LEU A 373 -11.46 -11.50 -8.49
C LEU A 373 -12.77 -11.01 -7.87
N ARG A 374 -12.82 -10.83 -6.54
CA ARG A 374 -14.05 -10.41 -5.85
C ARG A 374 -14.50 -9.01 -6.27
N GLY A 375 -13.57 -8.06 -6.38
CA GLY A 375 -13.89 -6.68 -6.73
C GLY A 375 -14.52 -6.58 -8.12
N ILE A 376 -13.91 -7.24 -9.10
CA ILE A 376 -14.40 -7.23 -10.48
C ILE A 376 -15.66 -8.10 -10.60
N MET A 377 -15.67 -9.33 -10.10
CA MET A 377 -16.86 -10.21 -10.18
C MET A 377 -18.07 -9.64 -9.44
N GLY A 378 -17.86 -8.97 -8.31
CA GLY A 378 -18.90 -8.24 -7.60
C GLY A 378 -19.52 -7.13 -8.44
N ALA A 379 -18.72 -6.45 -9.28
CA ALA A 379 -19.23 -5.47 -10.24
C ALA A 379 -20.14 -6.10 -11.31
N PHE A 380 -19.91 -7.37 -11.66
CA PHE A 380 -20.79 -8.18 -12.53
C PHE A 380 -22.00 -8.79 -11.79
N GLY A 381 -22.14 -8.56 -10.48
CA GLY A 381 -23.22 -9.10 -9.66
C GLY A 381 -23.03 -10.58 -9.28
N LEU A 382 -21.81 -11.11 -9.39
CA LEU A 382 -21.45 -12.45 -8.94
C LEU A 382 -20.92 -12.38 -7.50
N ASP A 383 -21.67 -12.96 -6.56
CA ASP A 383 -21.21 -13.10 -5.17
C ASP A 383 -20.36 -14.37 -5.04
N ILE A 384 -19.07 -14.23 -5.35
CA ILE A 384 -18.12 -15.33 -5.27
C ILE A 384 -17.45 -15.40 -3.89
N PHE A 385 -17.40 -16.61 -3.32
CA PHE A 385 -16.59 -16.87 -2.16
C PHE A 385 -15.15 -17.14 -2.58
N VAL A 386 -14.28 -16.15 -2.39
CA VAL A 386 -12.83 -16.38 -2.34
C VAL A 386 -12.52 -16.73 -0.88
N ASP A 387 -11.80 -17.83 -0.61
CA ASP A 387 -11.26 -18.11 0.72
C ASP A 387 -10.32 -16.95 1.09
N ARG A 388 -10.88 -15.95 1.75
CA ARG A 388 -10.17 -14.73 2.08
C ARG A 388 -9.28 -15.07 3.23
N LYS A 389 -8.03 -15.36 2.88
CA LYS A 389 -6.96 -15.40 3.84
C LYS A 389 -6.69 -13.97 4.29
N ILE A 390 -7.41 -13.47 5.29
CA ILE A 390 -7.07 -12.16 5.86
C ILE A 390 -5.73 -12.33 6.56
N VAL A 391 -4.68 -11.84 5.92
CA VAL A 391 -3.33 -11.84 6.48
C VAL A 391 -3.36 -10.95 7.70
N ILE A 392 -3.12 -11.53 8.86
CA ILE A 392 -3.32 -10.86 10.14
C ILE A 392 -2.28 -9.73 10.33
N SER A 393 -1.12 -9.84 9.67
CA SER A 393 -0.12 -8.78 9.59
C SER A 393 -0.62 -7.48 8.94
N ASN A 394 -1.73 -7.51 8.21
CA ASN A 394 -2.33 -6.31 7.63
C ASN A 394 -3.42 -5.66 8.49
N THR A 395 -3.72 -6.24 9.67
CA THR A 395 -4.71 -5.67 10.58
C THR A 395 -4.21 -4.36 11.20
N PRO A 396 -5.11 -3.41 11.54
CA PRO A 396 -4.73 -2.17 12.21
C PRO A 396 -3.94 -2.39 13.51
N VAL A 397 -4.28 -3.45 14.27
CA VAL A 397 -3.60 -3.79 15.54
C VAL A 397 -2.13 -4.10 15.30
N PHE A 398 -1.82 -5.02 14.37
CA PHE A 398 -0.44 -5.36 14.10
C PHE A 398 0.35 -4.17 13.55
N ARG A 399 -0.24 -3.39 12.64
CA ARG A 399 0.39 -2.17 12.11
C ARG A 399 0.69 -1.14 13.21
N TYR A 400 -0.21 -0.98 14.18
CA TYR A 400 0.01 -0.10 15.33
C TYR A 400 1.20 -0.58 16.16
N ILE A 401 1.24 -1.87 16.49
CA ILE A 401 2.30 -2.47 17.31
C ILE A 401 3.68 -2.34 16.63
N ILE A 402 3.75 -2.56 15.32
CA ILE A 402 4.98 -2.35 14.55
C ILE A 402 5.38 -0.87 14.52
N ALA A 403 4.43 0.03 14.25
CA ALA A 403 4.71 1.46 14.24
C ALA A 403 5.23 1.94 15.62
N LEU A 404 4.57 1.53 16.71
CA LEU A 404 4.94 1.85 18.09
C LEU A 404 6.39 1.44 18.39
N THR A 405 6.77 0.23 18.00
CA THR A 405 8.10 -0.33 18.29
C THR A 405 9.19 0.24 17.38
N GLU A 406 8.84 0.82 16.22
CA GLU A 406 9.75 1.54 15.33
C GLU A 406 9.99 3.01 15.73
N LEU A 407 9.06 3.64 16.47
CA LEU A 407 9.13 5.07 16.82
C LEU A 407 10.48 5.52 17.44
N PRO A 408 11.06 4.80 18.43
CA PRO A 408 12.32 5.21 19.04
C PRO A 408 13.50 5.16 18.06
N ILE A 409 13.55 4.13 17.19
CA ILE A 409 14.59 3.97 16.16
C ILE A 409 14.53 5.14 15.17
N ARG A 410 13.32 5.50 14.74
CA ARG A 410 13.08 6.56 13.75
C ARG A 410 13.08 7.97 14.33
N ARG A 411 13.25 8.10 15.66
CA ARG A 411 13.27 9.38 16.40
C ARG A 411 11.98 10.19 16.24
N TYR A 412 10.83 9.51 16.26
CA TYR A 412 9.50 10.15 16.30
C TYR A 412 9.27 11.19 15.19
N ARG A 413 9.66 10.90 13.94
CA ARG A 413 9.34 11.81 12.83
C ARG A 413 7.82 11.92 12.69
N LEU A 414 7.34 13.08 12.25
CA LEU A 414 5.90 13.32 12.07
C LEU A 414 5.25 12.23 11.22
N GLU A 415 5.89 11.81 10.14
CA GLU A 415 5.39 10.74 9.24
C GLU A 415 5.18 9.40 9.97
N ASP A 416 6.10 9.03 10.86
CA ASP A 416 6.02 7.78 11.62
C ASP A 416 4.92 7.85 12.71
N VAL A 417 4.81 9.00 13.38
CA VAL A 417 3.74 9.26 14.35
C VAL A 417 2.37 9.24 13.67
N MET A 418 2.25 9.85 12.50
CA MET A 418 1.01 9.83 11.72
C MET A 418 0.66 8.43 11.20
N SER A 419 1.65 7.61 10.84
CA SER A 419 1.43 6.22 10.47
C SER A 419 0.76 5.44 11.62
N LEU A 420 1.21 5.68 12.86
CA LEU A 420 0.61 5.10 14.06
C LEU A 420 -0.82 5.64 14.29
N ILE A 421 -1.04 6.97 14.24
CA ILE A 421 -2.35 7.59 14.46
C ILE A 421 -3.39 7.10 13.45
N ARG A 422 -3.02 7.01 12.17
CA ARG A 422 -3.91 6.63 11.05
C ARG A 422 -4.38 5.17 11.09
N THR A 423 -3.83 4.34 11.96
CA THR A 423 -4.41 3.01 12.24
C THR A 423 -5.78 3.11 12.95
N GLY A 424 -6.11 4.26 13.53
CA GLY A 424 -7.32 4.51 14.32
C GLY A 424 -7.22 4.07 15.78
N LEU A 425 -6.20 3.30 16.16
CA LEU A 425 -6.10 2.71 17.51
C LEU A 425 -5.51 3.66 18.56
N ALA A 426 -4.96 4.80 18.15
CA ALA A 426 -4.42 5.82 19.04
C ALA A 426 -5.52 6.59 19.81
N GLY A 427 -6.80 6.43 19.45
CA GLY A 427 -7.91 7.18 20.06
C GLY A 427 -7.97 8.65 19.65
N VAL A 428 -7.34 9.01 18.52
CA VAL A 428 -7.39 10.36 17.93
C VAL A 428 -8.39 10.34 16.78
N THR A 429 -9.32 11.31 16.76
CA THR A 429 -10.29 11.43 15.67
C THR A 429 -9.61 11.85 14.37
N ASN A 430 -10.20 11.52 13.20
CA ASN A 430 -9.62 11.91 11.91
C ASN A 430 -9.46 13.44 11.79
N GLU A 431 -10.43 14.20 12.30
CA GLU A 431 -10.39 15.67 12.26
C GLU A 431 -9.26 16.23 13.13
N ASP A 432 -9.04 15.66 14.32
CA ASP A 432 -7.95 16.07 15.21
C ASP A 432 -6.58 15.63 14.68
N ALA A 433 -6.50 14.46 14.03
CA ALA A 433 -5.30 13.98 13.36
C ALA A 433 -4.89 14.91 12.21
N ASP A 434 -5.84 15.34 11.37
CA ASP A 434 -5.59 16.28 10.28
C ASP A 434 -5.18 17.66 10.82
N ALA A 435 -5.84 18.15 11.87
CA ALA A 435 -5.50 19.40 12.53
C ALA A 435 -4.07 19.37 13.11
N PHE A 436 -3.71 18.27 13.80
CA PHE A 436 -2.37 18.03 14.32
C PHE A 436 -1.32 18.00 13.22
N GLU A 437 -1.55 17.24 12.15
CA GLU A 437 -0.61 17.12 11.05
C GLU A 437 -0.38 18.48 10.38
N ASN A 438 -1.45 19.22 10.12
CA ASN A 438 -1.40 20.57 9.56
C ASN A 438 -0.66 21.56 10.46
N TYR A 439 -0.91 21.52 11.76
CA TYR A 439 -0.19 22.36 12.73
C TYR A 439 1.31 22.06 12.71
N CYS A 440 1.68 20.77 12.78
CA CYS A 440 3.07 20.33 12.79
C CYS A 440 3.81 20.68 11.50
N ILE A 441 3.15 20.56 10.34
CA ILE A 441 3.74 20.96 9.05
C ILE A 441 3.88 22.48 8.94
N ARG A 442 2.88 23.25 9.37
CA ARG A 442 2.92 24.72 9.38
C ARG A 442 4.07 25.26 10.24
N TYR A 443 4.30 24.68 11.41
CA TYR A 443 5.30 25.16 12.37
C TYR A 443 6.59 24.33 12.40
N ASN A 444 6.75 23.37 11.49
CA ASN A 444 7.91 22.48 11.39
C ASN A 444 8.24 21.77 12.73
N VAL A 445 7.21 21.18 13.33
CA VAL A 445 7.28 20.41 14.57
C VAL A 445 7.36 18.92 14.23
N SER A 446 8.47 18.28 14.59
CA SER A 446 8.73 16.85 14.36
C SER A 446 9.80 16.36 15.33
N GLY A 447 9.86 15.05 15.58
CA GLY A 447 10.84 14.46 16.49
C GLY A 447 10.66 14.94 17.92
N GLU A 448 11.76 15.25 18.60
CA GLU A 448 11.75 15.73 19.99
C GLU A 448 10.92 16.99 20.20
N ARG A 449 10.75 17.85 19.17
CA ARG A 449 9.92 19.06 19.25
C ARG A 449 8.44 18.75 19.50
N LEU A 450 7.96 17.57 19.11
CA LEU A 450 6.57 17.14 19.36
C LEU A 450 6.25 17.06 20.86
N PHE A 451 7.27 16.86 21.69
CA PHE A 451 7.13 16.64 23.13
C PHE A 451 7.58 17.82 23.98
N ALA A 452 7.76 19.00 23.36
CA ALA A 452 8.19 20.22 24.05
C ALA A 452 7.08 21.27 23.99
N ARG A 453 6.58 21.69 25.18
CA ARG A 453 5.41 22.59 25.33
C ARG A 453 5.59 23.91 24.59
N GLU A 454 6.82 24.41 24.50
CA GLU A 454 7.18 25.67 23.83
C GLU A 454 6.81 25.75 22.35
N TYR A 455 6.60 24.61 21.66
CA TYR A 455 6.15 24.58 20.26
C TYR A 455 4.62 24.57 20.10
N PHE A 456 3.89 24.60 21.22
CA PHE A 456 2.44 24.44 21.28
C PHE A 456 1.75 25.56 22.10
N THR A 457 2.29 26.78 22.10
CA THR A 457 1.76 27.90 22.90
C THR A 457 1.05 28.97 22.08
N ALA A 458 0.02 29.59 22.66
CA ALA A 458 -0.62 30.80 22.11
C ALA A 458 0.19 32.10 22.38
N ASP A 459 1.52 32.07 22.31
CA ASP A 459 2.40 33.20 22.68
C ASP A 459 2.64 34.16 21.50
N GLY A 460 1.60 34.57 20.77
CA GLY A 460 1.72 35.49 19.62
C GLY A 460 2.52 34.95 18.41
N LYS A 461 3.35 33.91 18.60
CA LYS A 461 4.17 33.21 17.60
C LYS A 461 3.40 32.09 16.89
N HIS A 462 2.43 31.46 17.55
CA HIS A 462 1.56 30.44 16.96
C HIS A 462 0.09 30.90 17.02
N LYS A 463 -0.38 31.55 15.95
CA LYS A 463 -1.72 32.16 15.88
C LYS A 463 -2.81 31.25 15.28
N ALA A 464 -2.48 29.98 15.00
CA ALA A 464 -3.43 29.06 14.39
C ALA A 464 -4.60 28.80 15.35
N MET A 465 -5.82 28.86 14.83
CA MET A 465 -7.06 28.62 15.58
C MET A 465 -7.77 27.40 15.02
N LEU A 466 -8.40 26.63 15.89
CA LEU A 466 -9.31 25.54 15.53
C LEU A 466 -10.75 25.91 15.89
N TYR A 467 -11.71 25.41 15.13
CA TYR A 467 -13.12 25.51 15.49
C TYR A 467 -13.55 24.20 16.15
N ARG A 468 -13.98 24.27 17.41
CA ARG A 468 -14.40 23.11 18.21
C ARG A 468 -15.61 23.51 19.04
N GLU A 469 -16.65 22.67 19.04
CA GLU A 469 -17.85 22.86 19.88
C GLU A 469 -18.49 24.27 19.73
N GLY A 470 -18.49 24.85 18.53
CA GLY A 470 -19.07 26.17 18.30
C GLY A 470 -18.19 27.37 18.67
N ARG A 471 -16.94 27.16 19.10
CA ARG A 471 -16.00 28.23 19.48
C ARG A 471 -14.64 28.09 18.80
N ARG A 472 -13.92 29.21 18.69
CA ARG A 472 -12.52 29.22 18.24
C ARG A 472 -11.59 29.02 19.44
N VAL A 473 -10.71 28.04 19.36
CA VAL A 473 -9.69 27.73 20.38
C VAL A 473 -8.28 27.82 19.78
N PRO A 474 -7.25 28.20 20.55
CA PRO A 474 -5.87 28.14 20.07
C PRO A 474 -5.48 26.71 19.71
N ALA A 475 -5.00 26.52 18.48
CA ALA A 475 -4.69 25.19 17.95
C ALA A 475 -3.59 24.48 18.76
N GLY A 476 -2.53 25.21 19.12
CA GLY A 476 -1.40 24.68 19.87
C GLY A 476 -1.80 24.11 21.23
N ASP A 477 -2.56 24.87 22.01
CA ASP A 477 -3.03 24.45 23.34
C ASP A 477 -3.95 23.23 23.25
N TYR A 478 -4.91 23.25 22.32
CA TYR A 478 -5.82 22.12 22.11
C TYR A 478 -5.06 20.85 21.72
N ILE A 479 -4.12 20.94 20.79
CA ILE A 479 -3.31 19.81 20.33
C ILE A 479 -2.43 19.28 21.45
N TRP A 480 -1.81 20.16 22.24
CA TRP A 480 -1.00 19.74 23.37
C TRP A 480 -1.82 18.93 24.37
N GLU A 481 -2.94 19.47 24.82
CA GLU A 481 -3.78 18.84 25.83
C GLU A 481 -4.44 17.55 25.34
N ASN A 482 -4.96 17.52 24.10
CA ASN A 482 -5.78 16.41 23.64
C ASN A 482 -5.01 15.32 22.88
N ILE A 483 -3.86 15.65 22.30
CA ILE A 483 -3.09 14.73 21.46
C ILE A 483 -1.72 14.46 22.08
N ILE A 484 -0.93 15.49 22.38
CA ILE A 484 0.43 15.27 22.90
C ILE A 484 0.39 14.65 24.29
N GLU A 485 -0.25 15.31 25.25
CA GLU A 485 -0.22 14.94 26.66
C GLU A 485 -1.05 13.68 26.94
N ARG A 486 -2.26 13.61 26.38
CA ARG A 486 -3.18 12.48 26.62
C ARG A 486 -2.86 11.22 25.83
N VAL A 487 -2.20 11.34 24.67
CA VAL A 487 -2.00 10.20 23.75
C VAL A 487 -0.52 9.95 23.49
N LEU A 488 0.22 10.93 22.95
CA LEU A 488 1.58 10.68 22.47
C LEU A 488 2.63 10.54 23.58
N ILE A 489 2.50 11.22 24.73
CA ILE A 489 3.41 11.06 25.86
C ILE A 489 3.34 9.63 26.43
N PRO A 490 2.15 9.07 26.78
CA PRO A 490 2.03 7.68 27.22
C PRO A 490 2.58 6.66 26.21
N ILE A 491 2.36 6.91 24.91
CA ILE A 491 2.91 6.11 23.82
C ILE A 491 4.45 6.17 23.82
N ARG A 492 5.03 7.37 23.94
CA ARG A 492 6.49 7.57 23.99
C ARG A 492 7.12 6.87 25.19
N GLU A 493 6.50 6.96 26.36
CA GLU A 493 6.96 6.29 27.57
C GLU A 493 6.98 4.78 27.39
N SER A 494 5.88 4.21 26.88
CA SER A 494 5.76 2.78 26.63
C SER A 494 6.74 2.29 25.56
N ALA A 495 6.86 3.02 24.44
CA ALA A 495 7.82 2.71 23.38
C ALA A 495 9.27 2.76 23.89
N THR A 496 9.59 3.73 24.75
CA THR A 496 10.91 3.84 25.39
C THR A 496 11.18 2.67 26.34
N LEU A 497 10.20 2.23 27.14
CA LEU A 497 10.33 1.07 28.02
C LEU A 497 10.62 -0.20 27.22
N ILE A 498 9.86 -0.45 26.15
CA ILE A 498 10.07 -1.59 25.24
C ILE A 498 11.46 -1.50 24.58
N TYR A 499 11.85 -0.33 24.09
CA TYR A 499 13.13 -0.12 23.42
C TYR A 499 14.33 -0.40 24.34
N ASN A 500 14.27 0.09 25.58
CA ASN A 500 15.33 -0.07 26.56
C ASN A 500 15.44 -1.49 27.10
N GLU A 501 14.38 -2.29 27.00
CA GLU A 501 14.46 -3.67 27.48
C GLU A 501 15.40 -4.52 26.64
N LYS A 502 16.18 -5.39 27.28
CA LYS A 502 17.23 -6.15 26.60
C LYS A 502 16.85 -7.58 26.25
N LEU A 503 15.89 -8.15 26.98
CA LEU A 503 15.47 -9.55 26.83
C LEU A 503 14.24 -9.65 25.93
N LEU A 504 14.15 -10.71 25.14
CA LEU A 504 12.98 -11.00 24.30
C LEU A 504 11.70 -11.10 25.16
N SER A 505 11.74 -11.87 26.25
CA SER A 505 10.63 -11.97 27.20
C SER A 505 10.23 -10.63 27.83
N GLY A 506 11.22 -9.81 28.22
CA GLY A 506 10.99 -8.47 28.79
C GLY A 506 10.32 -7.53 27.79
N LYS A 507 10.85 -7.44 26.56
CA LYS A 507 10.23 -6.65 25.49
C LYS A 507 8.79 -7.08 25.19
N ALA A 508 8.55 -8.39 25.11
CA ALA A 508 7.22 -8.93 24.86
C ALA A 508 6.23 -8.65 26.00
N MET A 509 6.69 -8.71 27.25
CA MET A 509 5.87 -8.42 28.44
C MET A 509 5.41 -6.95 28.45
N GLU A 510 6.34 -6.01 28.24
CA GLU A 510 6.02 -4.58 28.19
C GLU A 510 5.11 -4.26 27.01
N LEU A 511 5.34 -4.87 25.85
CA LEU A 511 4.50 -4.71 24.68
C LEU A 511 3.10 -5.31 24.88
N ALA A 512 2.98 -6.46 25.54
CA ALA A 512 1.69 -7.08 25.85
C ALA A 512 0.87 -6.20 26.81
N ARG A 513 1.53 -5.66 27.86
CA ARG A 513 0.89 -4.74 28.81
C ARG A 513 0.34 -3.52 28.11
N PHE A 514 1.11 -2.93 27.18
CA PHE A 514 0.64 -1.81 26.38
C PHE A 514 -0.51 -2.21 25.46
N THR A 515 -0.40 -3.36 24.77
CA THR A 515 -1.41 -3.83 23.81
C THR A 515 -2.76 -4.06 24.48
N ASP A 516 -2.80 -4.54 25.72
CA ASP A 516 -4.02 -4.74 26.49
C ASP A 516 -4.81 -3.43 26.72
N THR A 517 -4.11 -2.30 26.83
CA THR A 517 -4.76 -0.98 26.95
C THR A 517 -5.57 -0.58 25.72
N LEU A 518 -5.26 -1.15 24.53
CA LEU A 518 -5.96 -0.88 23.28
C LEU A 518 -7.31 -1.62 23.16
N SER A 519 -7.59 -2.57 24.06
CA SER A 519 -8.78 -3.43 23.99
C SER A 519 -10.11 -2.66 23.89
N SER A 520 -10.20 -1.51 24.57
CA SER A 520 -11.35 -0.62 24.52
C SER A 520 -11.53 0.04 23.14
N ASN A 521 -10.47 0.62 22.58
CA ASN A 521 -10.48 1.21 21.24
C ASN A 521 -10.79 0.17 20.16
N ILE A 522 -10.24 -1.05 20.30
CA ILE A 522 -10.52 -2.17 19.39
C ILE A 522 -12.00 -2.53 19.40
N ARG A 523 -12.61 -2.61 20.60
CA ARG A 523 -14.04 -2.90 20.74
C ARG A 523 -14.89 -1.83 20.06
N TYR A 524 -14.58 -0.55 20.29
CA TYR A 524 -15.30 0.57 19.68
C TYR A 524 -15.24 0.52 18.15
N ILE A 525 -14.05 0.32 17.57
CA ILE A 525 -13.88 0.24 16.11
C ILE A 525 -14.59 -1.00 15.54
N ALA A 526 -14.56 -2.13 16.25
CA ALA A 526 -15.27 -3.34 15.83
C ALA A 526 -16.78 -3.13 15.81
N GLU A 527 -17.35 -2.46 16.82
CA GLU A 527 -18.77 -2.09 16.88
C GLU A 527 -19.15 -1.15 15.72
N GLU A 528 -18.32 -0.16 15.40
CA GLU A 528 -18.53 0.74 14.25
C GLU A 528 -18.55 -0.02 12.91
N PHE A 529 -17.69 -1.03 12.74
CA PHE A 529 -17.73 -1.89 11.55
C PHE A 529 -19.01 -2.73 11.48
N VAL A 530 -19.46 -3.27 12.61
CA VAL A 530 -20.72 -4.04 12.68
C VAL A 530 -21.92 -3.16 12.34
N ASP A 531 -21.96 -1.92 12.84
CA ASP A 531 -23.03 -0.96 12.53
C ASP A 531 -23.09 -0.60 11.04
N ARG A 532 -21.92 -0.58 10.38
CA ARG A 532 -21.80 -0.41 8.92
C ARG A 532 -22.06 -1.69 8.12
N LYS A 533 -22.42 -2.80 8.78
CA LYS A 533 -22.61 -4.13 8.20
C LYS A 533 -21.34 -4.74 7.59
N ASP A 534 -20.17 -4.34 8.05
CA ASP A 534 -18.86 -4.87 7.64
C ASP A 534 -18.32 -5.85 8.70
N THR A 535 -19.04 -6.96 8.88
CA THR A 535 -18.74 -7.97 9.92
C THR A 535 -17.39 -8.65 9.70
N ASP A 536 -16.93 -8.75 8.46
CA ASP A 536 -15.65 -9.37 8.11
C ASP A 536 -14.48 -8.56 8.67
N ARG A 537 -14.49 -7.22 8.50
CA ARG A 537 -13.45 -6.34 9.06
C ARG A 537 -13.52 -6.29 10.58
N ALA A 538 -14.72 -6.30 11.17
CA ALA A 538 -14.88 -6.38 12.62
C ALA A 538 -14.25 -7.67 13.18
N SER A 539 -14.56 -8.83 12.58
CA SER A 539 -13.96 -10.11 13.00
C SER A 539 -12.45 -10.12 12.81
N ALA A 540 -11.94 -9.57 11.70
CA ALA A 540 -10.51 -9.53 11.43
C ALA A 540 -9.74 -8.69 12.45
N LEU A 541 -10.31 -7.55 12.87
CA LEU A 541 -9.71 -6.69 13.89
C LEU A 541 -9.59 -7.41 15.24
N VAL A 542 -10.67 -8.05 15.69
CA VAL A 542 -10.70 -8.79 16.98
C VAL A 542 -9.77 -9.99 16.93
N ARG A 543 -9.75 -10.76 15.84
CA ARG A 543 -8.80 -11.87 15.69
C ARG A 543 -7.36 -11.37 15.62
N GLY A 544 -7.10 -10.26 14.94
CA GLY A 544 -5.76 -9.66 14.89
C GLY A 544 -5.23 -9.31 16.26
N TYR A 545 -6.08 -8.76 17.13
CA TYR A 545 -5.75 -8.57 18.54
C TYR A 545 -5.41 -9.88 19.26
N SER A 546 -6.28 -10.88 19.17
CA SER A 546 -6.07 -12.17 19.83
C SER A 546 -4.77 -12.85 19.39
N GLU A 547 -4.45 -12.80 18.10
CA GLU A 547 -3.24 -13.43 17.56
C GLU A 547 -1.96 -12.69 17.94
N VAL A 548 -1.99 -11.36 18.00
CA VAL A 548 -0.88 -10.55 18.52
C VAL A 548 -0.68 -10.85 20.01
N MET A 549 -1.75 -10.84 20.82
CA MET A 549 -1.65 -11.17 22.23
C MET A 549 -1.14 -12.59 22.47
N SER A 550 -1.64 -13.56 21.72
CA SER A 550 -1.15 -14.95 21.79
C SER A 550 0.33 -15.03 21.47
N LEU A 551 0.80 -14.31 20.44
CA LEU A 551 2.21 -14.27 20.08
C LEU A 551 3.07 -13.66 21.20
N LEU A 552 2.65 -12.52 21.73
CA LEU A 552 3.38 -11.84 22.80
C LEU A 552 3.44 -12.71 24.07
N VAL A 553 2.35 -13.37 24.44
CA VAL A 553 2.32 -14.31 25.58
C VAL A 553 3.32 -15.45 25.38
N GLN A 554 3.40 -16.04 24.17
CA GLN A 554 4.39 -17.07 23.89
C GLN A 554 5.83 -16.55 24.04
N PHE A 555 6.09 -15.29 23.65
CA PHE A 555 7.40 -14.65 23.85
C PHE A 555 7.73 -14.37 25.31
N THR A 556 6.76 -14.25 26.22
CA THR A 556 7.03 -14.04 27.66
C THR A 556 7.53 -15.27 28.40
N THR A 557 7.53 -16.45 27.77
CA THR A 557 7.96 -17.70 28.43
C THR A 557 9.43 -17.64 28.92
N PRO A 558 9.80 -18.35 30.00
CA PRO A 558 11.17 -18.34 30.54
C PRO A 558 12.25 -18.79 29.54
N MET A 559 11.89 -19.63 28.56
CA MET A 559 12.76 -20.01 27.45
C MET A 559 13.24 -18.79 26.65
N ASN A 560 12.50 -17.68 26.65
CA ASN A 560 12.82 -16.49 25.87
C ASN A 560 13.54 -15.40 26.66
N GLU A 561 14.11 -15.74 27.83
CA GLU A 561 15.03 -14.85 28.56
C GLU A 561 16.42 -14.78 27.88
N VAL A 562 16.44 -14.31 26.64
CA VAL A 562 17.64 -14.15 25.81
C VAL A 562 17.78 -12.71 25.32
N PRO A 563 19.00 -12.18 25.19
CA PRO A 563 19.22 -10.85 24.64
C PRO A 563 18.73 -10.74 23.19
N ILE A 564 18.03 -9.65 22.87
CA ILE A 564 17.59 -9.31 21.51
C ILE A 564 17.67 -7.80 21.28
N ASP A 565 18.16 -7.38 20.12
CA ASP A 565 18.10 -5.98 19.71
C ASP A 565 16.72 -5.61 19.13
N GLN A 566 16.47 -4.32 18.93
CA GLN A 566 15.17 -3.84 18.49
C GLN A 566 14.83 -4.25 17.04
N GLU A 567 15.81 -4.32 16.14
CA GLU A 567 15.58 -4.68 14.73
C GLU A 567 15.27 -6.18 14.58
N ALA A 568 15.97 -7.01 15.36
CA ALA A 568 15.72 -8.43 15.46
C ALA A 568 14.32 -8.71 16.05
N PHE A 569 13.94 -8.00 17.12
CA PHE A 569 12.60 -8.14 17.72
C PHE A 569 11.47 -7.78 16.74
N LEU A 570 11.63 -6.68 15.99
CA LEU A 570 10.70 -6.29 14.93
C LEU A 570 10.62 -7.34 13.81
N SER A 571 11.75 -7.90 13.41
CA SER A 571 11.81 -8.92 12.36
C SER A 571 11.11 -10.21 12.78
N LEU A 572 11.32 -10.64 14.03
CA LEU A 572 10.62 -11.77 14.62
C LEU A 572 9.10 -11.55 14.64
N LEU A 573 8.63 -10.41 15.16
CA LEU A 573 7.19 -10.07 15.13
C LEU A 573 6.59 -10.13 13.71
N LYS A 574 7.32 -9.63 12.69
CA LYS A 574 6.86 -9.63 11.28
C LYS A 574 6.78 -11.04 10.70
N ILE A 575 7.75 -11.90 10.95
CA ILE A 575 7.80 -13.25 10.37
C ILE A 575 6.75 -14.15 11.02
N ASP A 576 6.59 -14.06 12.35
CA ASP A 576 5.61 -14.83 13.11
C ASP A 576 4.17 -14.53 12.70
N MET A 577 3.91 -13.32 12.24
CA MET A 577 2.60 -12.86 11.78
C MET A 577 2.39 -12.99 10.27
N ARG A 578 3.43 -13.30 9.49
CA ARG A 578 3.40 -13.31 8.00
C ARG A 578 2.39 -14.32 7.44
N ASN A 579 2.33 -15.49 8.05
CA ASN A 579 1.53 -16.63 7.59
C ASN A 579 0.29 -16.89 8.45
N LYS A 580 0.05 -16.05 9.48
CA LYS A 580 -1.18 -16.12 10.26
C LYS A 580 -2.32 -15.57 9.43
N VAL A 581 -3.29 -16.43 9.18
CA VAL A 581 -4.40 -16.18 8.28
C VAL A 581 -5.68 -16.53 9.01
N GLN A 582 -6.64 -15.61 8.97
CA GLN A 582 -8.03 -15.98 9.25
C GLN A 582 -8.59 -16.69 8.03
N THR A 583 -8.93 -17.97 8.17
CA THR A 583 -9.77 -18.68 7.22
C THR A 583 -11.23 -18.40 7.54
N THR A 584 -12.03 -18.18 6.50
CA THR A 584 -13.47 -18.00 6.66
C THR A 584 -14.09 -19.38 6.45
N ILE A 585 -14.87 -19.88 7.41
CA ILE A 585 -15.57 -21.17 7.25
C ILE A 585 -16.61 -20.98 6.15
N PRO A 586 -16.58 -21.74 5.03
CA PRO A 586 -17.56 -21.56 3.97
C PRO A 586 -18.96 -21.95 4.46
N LEU A 587 -19.90 -21.02 4.36
CA LEU A 587 -21.32 -21.22 4.65
C LEU A 587 -22.16 -20.98 3.38
N MET A 588 -21.87 -21.63 2.25
CA MET A 588 -22.76 -21.58 1.08
C MET A 588 -22.86 -22.93 0.36
N VAL A 589 -24.09 -23.29 -0.04
CA VAL A 589 -24.45 -24.57 -0.67
C VAL A 589 -24.39 -24.51 -2.21
N ASP A 590 -24.47 -23.31 -2.81
CA ASP A 590 -24.45 -23.11 -4.28
C ASP A 590 -23.57 -21.92 -4.66
N SER A 591 -22.25 -22.12 -4.71
CA SER A 591 -21.25 -21.09 -4.99
C SER A 591 -20.18 -21.59 -5.94
N VAL A 592 -19.59 -20.69 -6.73
CA VAL A 592 -18.42 -20.98 -7.57
C VAL A 592 -17.23 -21.30 -6.67
N GLU A 593 -16.56 -22.42 -6.93
CA GLU A 593 -15.40 -22.85 -6.15
C GLU A 593 -14.11 -22.27 -6.72
N ILE A 594 -13.30 -21.60 -5.89
CA ILE A 594 -12.01 -21.01 -6.28
C ILE A 594 -10.88 -21.74 -5.55
N VAL A 595 -10.01 -22.41 -6.29
CA VAL A 595 -8.98 -23.30 -5.75
C VAL A 595 -7.62 -23.09 -6.42
N SER A 596 -6.55 -23.54 -5.75
CA SER A 596 -5.23 -23.69 -6.38
C SER A 596 -5.19 -24.98 -7.23
N PRO A 597 -4.23 -25.09 -8.18
CA PRO A 597 -4.07 -26.29 -9.00
C PRO A 597 -3.97 -27.59 -8.19
N ASP A 598 -3.25 -27.58 -7.06
CA ASP A 598 -3.05 -28.75 -6.19
C ASP A 598 -4.33 -29.25 -5.50
N GLN A 599 -5.40 -28.46 -5.46
CA GLN A 599 -6.68 -28.86 -4.87
C GLN A 599 -7.73 -29.24 -5.93
N ALA A 600 -7.49 -28.86 -7.18
CA ALA A 600 -8.50 -28.90 -8.24
C ALA A 600 -8.87 -30.31 -8.72
N TYR A 601 -8.03 -31.32 -8.47
CA TYR A 601 -8.26 -32.70 -8.94
C TYR A 601 -9.11 -33.57 -8.00
N ILE A 602 -9.36 -33.11 -6.78
CA ILE A 602 -9.86 -33.96 -5.68
C ILE A 602 -11.34 -34.27 -5.83
N THR A 603 -12.10 -33.33 -6.37
CA THR A 603 -13.52 -33.47 -6.62
C THR A 603 -13.81 -33.13 -8.09
N PRO A 604 -14.77 -33.78 -8.74
CA PRO A 604 -15.11 -33.47 -10.13
C PRO A 604 -15.83 -32.12 -10.23
N CYS A 605 -15.70 -31.44 -11.37
CA CYS A 605 -16.48 -30.24 -11.72
C CYS A 605 -16.97 -30.32 -13.17
N LYS A 606 -18.08 -29.66 -13.50
CA LYS A 606 -18.57 -29.64 -14.89
C LYS A 606 -17.80 -28.67 -15.75
N VAL A 607 -17.56 -27.46 -15.24
CA VAL A 607 -16.85 -26.40 -15.96
C VAL A 607 -15.66 -25.93 -15.14
N MET A 608 -14.50 -25.80 -15.78
CA MET A 608 -13.28 -25.27 -15.17
C MET A 608 -12.74 -24.06 -15.92
N PHE A 609 -12.47 -22.98 -15.19
CA PHE A 609 -11.72 -21.83 -15.65
C PHE A 609 -10.29 -21.89 -15.10
N LEU A 610 -9.28 -21.79 -15.95
CA LEU A 610 -7.87 -21.69 -15.58
C LEU A 610 -7.35 -20.30 -15.90
N ILE A 611 -6.90 -19.59 -14.87
CA ILE A 611 -6.38 -18.21 -14.97
C ILE A 611 -5.05 -18.05 -14.24
N GLY A 612 -4.29 -17.05 -14.66
CA GLY A 612 -3.03 -16.66 -14.02
C GLY A 612 -1.89 -17.64 -14.24
N THR A 613 -1.95 -18.48 -15.29
CA THR A 613 -0.86 -19.40 -15.64
C THR A 613 0.14 -18.73 -16.57
N THR A 614 1.42 -18.88 -16.27
CA THR A 614 2.55 -18.41 -17.07
C THR A 614 3.58 -19.53 -17.23
N ALA A 615 4.53 -19.39 -18.17
CA ALA A 615 5.65 -20.34 -18.30
C ALA A 615 6.54 -20.43 -17.05
N GLU A 616 6.44 -19.46 -16.13
CA GLU A 616 7.27 -19.41 -14.93
C GLU A 616 6.56 -20.01 -13.70
N ASN A 617 5.24 -19.86 -13.61
CA ASN A 617 4.48 -20.21 -12.40
C ASN A 617 3.67 -21.51 -12.51
N PHE A 618 3.31 -21.99 -13.70
CA PHE A 618 2.53 -23.21 -13.83
C PHE A 618 2.52 -23.75 -15.27
N PRO A 619 3.00 -24.97 -15.52
CA PRO A 619 3.82 -25.83 -14.65
C PRO A 619 5.18 -25.17 -14.30
N TYR A 620 5.70 -25.32 -13.07
CA TYR A 620 6.82 -24.51 -12.57
C TYR A 620 8.15 -24.82 -13.30
N SER A 621 8.95 -23.78 -13.58
CA SER A 621 10.28 -23.92 -14.21
C SER A 621 11.46 -23.56 -13.29
N LYS A 622 11.21 -22.97 -12.10
CA LYS A 622 12.26 -22.65 -11.11
C LYS A 622 11.80 -22.96 -9.68
N VAL A 623 12.62 -23.71 -8.95
CA VAL A 623 12.42 -24.01 -7.52
C VAL A 623 13.48 -23.24 -6.73
N THR A 624 13.06 -22.52 -5.70
CA THR A 624 13.99 -21.97 -4.70
C THR A 624 14.53 -23.11 -3.84
N GLU A 625 15.84 -23.31 -3.90
CA GLU A 625 16.53 -24.28 -3.03
C GLU A 625 16.50 -23.81 -1.56
N GLY A 626 16.47 -24.78 -0.64
CA GLY A 626 16.51 -24.53 0.80
C GLY A 626 17.94 -24.30 1.31
N ILE A 627 18.12 -24.43 2.63
CA ILE A 627 19.46 -24.35 3.26
C ILE A 627 20.40 -25.44 2.75
N MET A 628 19.84 -26.62 2.45
CA MET A 628 20.53 -27.70 1.76
C MET A 628 20.05 -27.77 0.31
N ASN A 629 21.00 -27.86 -0.62
CA ASN A 629 20.69 -28.06 -2.04
C ASN A 629 20.36 -29.52 -2.35
N SER A 630 19.94 -29.79 -3.58
CA SER A 630 19.47 -31.12 -4.00
C SER A 630 20.56 -32.19 -3.91
N ASP A 631 21.82 -31.83 -4.19
CA ASP A 631 22.96 -32.74 -4.12
C ASP A 631 23.33 -33.08 -2.66
N GLU A 632 23.29 -32.09 -1.76
CA GLU A 632 23.50 -32.26 -0.32
C GLU A 632 22.42 -33.18 0.30
N LEU A 633 21.14 -33.02 -0.09
CA LEU A 633 20.04 -33.88 0.38
C LEU A 633 20.16 -35.32 -0.13
N ALA A 634 20.60 -35.52 -1.37
CA ALA A 634 20.83 -36.85 -1.94
C ALA A 634 21.97 -37.60 -1.23
N ARG A 635 23.04 -36.89 -0.87
CA ARG A 635 24.13 -37.44 -0.05
C ARG A 635 23.64 -37.81 1.34
N LEU A 636 22.95 -36.89 2.02
CA LEU A 636 22.36 -37.16 3.34
C LEU A 636 21.43 -38.36 3.32
N SER A 637 20.65 -38.54 2.25
CA SER A 637 19.78 -39.71 2.09
C SER A 637 20.57 -41.02 2.02
N SER A 638 21.67 -41.01 1.27
CA SER A 638 22.56 -42.16 1.08
C SER A 638 23.26 -42.54 2.40
N ASP A 639 23.74 -41.55 3.14
CA ASP A 639 24.50 -41.78 4.37
C ASP A 639 23.63 -42.14 5.58
N SER A 640 22.46 -41.51 5.70
CA SER A 640 21.52 -41.77 6.80
C SER A 640 20.72 -43.07 6.61
N GLY A 641 20.62 -43.56 5.37
CA GLY A 641 19.79 -44.68 4.97
C GLY A 641 18.29 -44.35 4.91
N VAL A 642 17.93 -43.06 4.86
CA VAL A 642 16.56 -42.55 4.79
C VAL A 642 16.39 -41.77 3.50
N GLU A 643 15.40 -42.14 2.68
CA GLU A 643 15.14 -41.45 1.41
C GLU A 643 14.46 -40.09 1.67
N LEU A 644 15.18 -38.99 1.43
CA LEU A 644 14.62 -37.63 1.45
C LEU A 644 14.07 -37.23 0.08
N PRO A 645 13.04 -36.37 0.05
CA PRO A 645 12.46 -35.93 -1.22
C PRO A 645 13.39 -34.93 -1.91
N ASP A 646 13.78 -35.23 -3.15
CA ASP A 646 14.42 -34.24 -4.03
C ASP A 646 13.35 -33.27 -4.54
N LYS A 647 13.16 -32.15 -3.84
CA LYS A 647 12.12 -31.14 -4.15
C LYS A 647 12.30 -30.48 -5.53
N VAL A 648 13.49 -30.57 -6.13
CA VAL A 648 13.77 -29.96 -7.44
C VAL A 648 13.50 -30.96 -8.56
N LYS A 649 14.01 -32.20 -8.47
CA LYS A 649 13.76 -33.23 -9.50
C LYS A 649 12.32 -33.76 -9.50
N SER A 650 11.67 -33.84 -8.33
CA SER A 650 10.30 -34.34 -8.22
C SER A 650 9.24 -33.37 -8.75
N ARG A 651 9.53 -32.05 -8.79
CA ARG A 651 8.48 -31.05 -9.05
C ARG A 651 8.03 -30.98 -10.49
N ASN A 652 8.93 -31.10 -11.48
CA ASN A 652 8.54 -31.10 -12.90
C ASN A 652 7.60 -32.28 -13.24
N THR A 653 7.88 -33.45 -12.67
CA THR A 653 7.03 -34.63 -12.81
C THR A 653 5.74 -34.47 -12.02
N SER A 654 5.82 -33.95 -10.79
CA SER A 654 4.66 -33.67 -9.94
C SER A 654 3.72 -32.67 -10.59
N ASP A 655 4.20 -31.59 -11.18
CA ASP A 655 3.35 -30.56 -11.78
C ASP A 655 2.63 -31.06 -13.03
N LEU A 656 3.28 -31.90 -13.85
CA LEU A 656 2.64 -32.58 -14.97
C LEU A 656 1.50 -33.48 -14.48
N ILE A 657 1.75 -34.24 -13.40
CA ILE A 657 0.73 -35.11 -12.79
C ILE A 657 -0.41 -34.25 -12.22
N THR A 658 -0.09 -33.14 -11.55
CA THR A 658 -1.07 -32.19 -11.02
C THR A 658 -1.94 -31.62 -12.12
N SER A 659 -1.36 -31.10 -13.20
CA SER A 659 -2.11 -30.51 -14.31
C SER A 659 -2.95 -31.56 -15.03
N ALA A 660 -2.40 -32.76 -15.26
CA ALA A 660 -3.12 -33.88 -15.88
C ALA A 660 -4.37 -34.28 -15.06
N LEU A 661 -4.21 -34.51 -13.75
CA LEU A 661 -5.32 -34.88 -12.87
C LEU A 661 -6.33 -33.73 -12.67
N MET A 662 -5.86 -32.48 -12.65
CA MET A 662 -6.71 -31.30 -12.61
C MET A 662 -7.65 -31.27 -13.82
N PHE A 663 -7.13 -31.44 -15.04
CA PHE A 663 -7.96 -31.50 -16.23
C PHE A 663 -8.82 -32.76 -16.29
N GLY A 664 -8.33 -33.88 -15.77
CA GLY A 664 -9.10 -35.11 -15.59
C GLY A 664 -10.32 -34.97 -14.67
N ALA A 665 -10.37 -33.95 -13.80
CA ALA A 665 -11.53 -33.66 -12.96
C ALA A 665 -12.66 -32.91 -13.68
N VAL A 666 -12.46 -32.47 -14.93
CA VAL A 666 -13.44 -31.69 -15.70
C VAL A 666 -14.32 -32.61 -16.52
N ARG A 667 -15.64 -32.49 -16.34
CA ARG A 667 -16.64 -33.33 -17.02
C ARG A 667 -17.09 -32.77 -18.37
N GLU A 668 -17.28 -31.46 -18.48
CA GLU A 668 -17.96 -30.86 -19.65
C GLU A 668 -17.12 -29.80 -20.39
N LYS A 669 -16.63 -28.74 -19.71
CA LYS A 669 -15.96 -27.61 -20.41
C LYS A 669 -14.72 -27.06 -19.71
N ILE A 670 -13.70 -26.69 -20.50
CA ILE A 670 -12.47 -26.01 -20.06
C ILE A 670 -12.36 -24.63 -20.71
N TYR A 671 -12.12 -23.61 -19.88
CA TYR A 671 -11.80 -22.26 -20.31
C TYR A 671 -10.40 -21.90 -19.78
N ILE A 672 -9.50 -21.49 -20.66
CA ILE A 672 -8.15 -21.03 -20.28
C ILE A 672 -7.99 -19.59 -20.75
N ALA A 673 -7.74 -18.66 -19.83
CA ALA A 673 -7.59 -17.26 -20.15
C ALA A 673 -6.29 -16.69 -19.58
N ARG A 674 -5.57 -15.93 -20.41
CA ARG A 674 -4.32 -15.26 -20.04
C ARG A 674 -4.30 -13.81 -20.46
N ASP A 675 -3.47 -13.02 -19.80
CA ASP A 675 -3.17 -11.67 -20.27
C ASP A 675 -2.10 -11.71 -21.38
N LEU A 676 -2.00 -10.62 -22.14
CA LEU A 676 -1.10 -10.51 -23.29
C LEU A 676 0.36 -10.33 -22.85
N SER A 677 0.58 -9.74 -21.67
CA SER A 677 1.90 -9.45 -21.11
C SER A 677 2.60 -10.68 -20.53
N SER A 678 1.84 -11.70 -20.12
CA SER A 678 2.37 -12.92 -19.51
C SER A 678 2.96 -13.86 -20.53
N SER A 679 4.00 -14.59 -20.09
CA SER A 679 4.60 -15.67 -20.87
C SER A 679 3.63 -16.84 -21.01
N GLU A 680 3.59 -17.43 -22.21
CA GLU A 680 2.65 -18.50 -22.52
C GLU A 680 3.03 -19.82 -21.82
N SER A 681 2.09 -20.41 -21.07
CA SER A 681 2.31 -21.70 -20.41
C SER A 681 2.20 -22.87 -21.39
N SER A 682 2.89 -23.98 -21.12
CA SER A 682 2.81 -25.20 -21.94
C SER A 682 1.39 -25.78 -22.01
N VAL A 683 0.61 -25.58 -20.95
CA VAL A 683 -0.81 -25.91 -20.87
C VAL A 683 -1.60 -25.08 -21.89
N PHE A 684 -1.41 -23.76 -21.90
CA PHE A 684 -2.10 -22.87 -22.84
C PHE A 684 -1.76 -23.25 -24.30
N THR A 685 -0.48 -23.48 -24.60
CA THR A 685 -0.02 -23.90 -25.93
C THR A 685 -0.68 -25.21 -26.36
N HIS A 686 -0.80 -26.20 -25.47
CA HIS A 686 -1.42 -27.49 -25.81
C HIS A 686 -2.91 -27.32 -26.15
N PHE A 687 -3.69 -26.73 -25.25
CA PHE A 687 -5.15 -26.65 -25.38
C PHE A 687 -5.61 -25.65 -26.46
N THR A 688 -4.79 -24.66 -26.83
CA THR A 688 -5.10 -23.74 -27.93
C THR A 688 -5.28 -24.48 -29.27
N ARG A 689 -4.57 -25.60 -29.47
CA ARG A 689 -4.73 -26.44 -30.67
C ARG A 689 -6.10 -27.12 -30.76
N TYR A 690 -6.71 -27.41 -29.61
CA TYR A 690 -8.03 -28.06 -29.51
C TYR A 690 -9.17 -27.04 -29.32
N SER A 691 -8.85 -25.76 -29.13
CA SER A 691 -9.84 -24.70 -28.89
C SER A 691 -10.56 -24.33 -30.18
N ALA A 692 -11.90 -24.34 -30.15
CA ALA A 692 -12.68 -23.70 -31.20
C ALA A 692 -12.57 -22.16 -31.09
N ASP A 693 -12.44 -21.47 -32.22
CA ASP A 693 -12.19 -20.02 -32.28
C ASP A 693 -13.49 -19.23 -32.06
N PHE A 694 -13.85 -19.07 -30.78
CA PHE A 694 -14.90 -18.15 -30.35
C PHE A 694 -14.19 -16.93 -29.76
N GLY A 695 -13.98 -15.89 -30.58
CA GLY A 695 -13.33 -14.65 -30.10
C GLY A 695 -13.93 -14.17 -28.77
N PRO A 696 -13.10 -13.72 -27.81
CA PRO A 696 -13.54 -13.50 -26.44
C PRO A 696 -14.61 -12.40 -26.39
N ASP A 697 -15.78 -12.73 -25.85
CA ASP A 697 -16.83 -11.76 -25.59
C ASP A 697 -16.53 -11.03 -24.28
N ILE A 698 -15.79 -9.94 -24.42
CA ILE A 698 -15.50 -9.04 -23.31
C ILE A 698 -16.67 -8.08 -23.19
N PHE A 699 -17.58 -8.36 -22.27
CA PHE A 699 -18.51 -7.33 -21.82
C PHE A 699 -17.70 -6.25 -21.11
N LYS A 700 -17.42 -5.15 -21.80
CA LYS A 700 -16.94 -3.93 -21.14
C LYS A 700 -18.12 -3.38 -20.34
N MET A 701 -17.97 -3.28 -19.02
CA MET A 701 -18.92 -2.56 -18.19
C MET A 701 -19.20 -1.18 -18.80
N GLU A 702 -20.40 -0.94 -19.31
CA GLU A 702 -20.81 0.39 -19.78
C GLU A 702 -20.72 1.45 -18.66
N THR A 703 -20.70 1.02 -17.40
CA THR A 703 -20.57 1.88 -16.23
C THR A 703 -19.14 2.38 -15.97
N SER A 704 -18.10 1.69 -16.45
CA SER A 704 -16.73 2.18 -16.40
C SER A 704 -16.45 3.04 -17.64
N GLY A 705 -17.10 4.20 -17.72
CA GLY A 705 -16.94 5.09 -18.86
C GLY A 705 -18.24 5.62 -19.47
N LYS A 706 -19.39 5.57 -18.78
CA LYS A 706 -20.30 6.71 -18.94
C LYS A 706 -19.45 7.92 -18.63
N GLU A 707 -19.15 8.73 -19.65
CA GLU A 707 -18.71 10.10 -19.44
C GLU A 707 -19.57 10.59 -18.28
N VAL A 708 -18.92 10.93 -17.17
CA VAL A 708 -19.59 11.70 -16.15
C VAL A 708 -20.03 12.92 -16.93
N GLU A 709 -21.31 12.97 -17.34
CA GLU A 709 -21.91 14.18 -17.85
C GLU A 709 -21.60 15.19 -16.76
N ARG A 710 -20.62 16.06 -17.04
CA ARG A 710 -20.23 17.06 -16.08
C ARG A 710 -21.50 17.85 -15.90
N ARG A 711 -22.07 17.81 -14.68
CA ARG A 711 -23.29 18.56 -14.35
C ARG A 711 -23.11 20.07 -14.61
N HIS A 712 -21.87 20.50 -14.85
CA HIS A 712 -21.48 21.87 -15.05
C HIS A 712 -20.33 21.97 -16.07
N ASP A 713 -20.44 22.94 -16.98
CA ASP A 713 -19.34 23.32 -17.86
C ASP A 713 -18.42 24.31 -17.12
N PRO A 714 -17.16 23.94 -16.80
CA PRO A 714 -16.24 24.84 -16.11
C PRO A 714 -15.86 26.07 -16.95
N PHE A 715 -16.11 26.08 -18.26
CA PHE A 715 -15.77 27.19 -19.16
C PHE A 715 -16.89 28.23 -19.31
N ASP A 716 -18.05 27.98 -18.71
CA ASP A 716 -19.21 28.88 -18.65
C ASP A 716 -19.75 28.94 -17.20
N ALA A 717 -18.84 28.81 -16.24
CA ALA A 717 -19.16 28.69 -14.84
C ALA A 717 -19.41 30.05 -14.18
N ASP A 718 -20.58 30.21 -13.57
CA ASP A 718 -20.92 31.39 -12.76
C ASP A 718 -21.47 30.96 -11.39
N ILE A 719 -21.13 31.73 -10.35
CA ILE A 719 -21.76 31.63 -9.03
C ILE A 719 -23.03 32.46 -9.06
N ALA A 720 -24.18 31.82 -8.81
CA ALA A 720 -25.47 32.50 -8.84
C ALA A 720 -25.49 33.73 -7.90
N ALA A 721 -26.08 34.83 -8.38
CA ALA A 721 -26.12 36.13 -7.68
C ALA A 721 -26.55 36.02 -6.21
N ARG A 722 -27.54 35.18 -5.87
CA ARG A 722 -27.98 34.96 -4.48
C ARG A 722 -26.85 34.53 -3.54
N TYR A 723 -25.92 33.71 -4.02
CA TYR A 723 -24.80 33.23 -3.24
C TYR A 723 -23.69 34.27 -3.22
N MET A 724 -23.49 35.00 -4.32
CA MET A 724 -22.59 36.14 -4.32
C MET A 724 -23.05 37.21 -3.34
N ASP A 725 -24.34 37.48 -3.22
CA ASP A 725 -24.86 38.44 -2.24
C ASP A 725 -24.60 38.02 -0.79
N GLU A 726 -24.61 36.71 -0.49
CA GLU A 726 -24.27 36.13 0.81
C GLU A 726 -22.75 36.08 1.06
N LEU A 727 -21.95 35.82 0.02
CA LEU A 727 -20.48 35.72 0.10
C LEU A 727 -19.80 37.10 0.11
N LEU A 728 -20.41 38.08 -0.56
CA LEU A 728 -20.00 39.48 -0.57
C LEU A 728 -20.63 40.18 0.64
N ASP A 729 -19.96 40.03 1.78
CA ASP A 729 -20.19 40.79 3.00
C ASP A 729 -20.18 42.31 2.72
N ASP A 730 -20.69 43.14 3.64
CA ASP A 730 -20.79 44.61 3.48
C ASP A 730 -19.43 45.33 3.23
N HIS A 731 -18.30 44.62 3.37
CA HIS A 731 -16.94 45.17 3.23
C HIS A 731 -15.99 44.23 2.45
N MET A 732 -16.31 43.92 1.19
CA MET A 732 -15.33 43.27 0.31
C MET A 732 -14.15 44.22 0.03
N SER A 733 -12.93 43.68 0.07
CA SER A 733 -11.74 44.41 -0.35
C SER A 733 -11.05 43.72 -1.53
N VAL A 734 -10.55 44.54 -2.45
CA VAL A 734 -9.88 44.09 -3.68
C VAL A 734 -8.53 44.77 -3.75
N SER A 735 -7.48 43.98 -3.96
CA SER A 735 -6.13 44.49 -4.24
C SER A 735 -5.81 44.38 -5.73
N VAL A 736 -4.78 45.12 -6.19
CA VAL A 736 -4.26 44.95 -7.56
C VAL A 736 -3.92 43.48 -7.83
N SER A 737 -3.19 42.83 -6.92
CA SER A 737 -2.79 41.43 -7.10
C SER A 737 -3.99 40.48 -7.21
N SER A 738 -5.09 40.79 -6.53
CA SER A 738 -6.35 40.05 -6.65
C SER A 738 -7.01 40.29 -8.02
N ILE A 739 -7.02 41.53 -8.55
CA ILE A 739 -7.51 41.83 -9.90
C ILE A 739 -6.67 41.16 -10.99
N GLU A 740 -5.33 41.22 -10.89
CA GLU A 740 -4.45 40.50 -11.82
C GLU A 740 -4.68 38.99 -11.77
N THR A 741 -5.05 38.45 -10.60
CA THR A 741 -5.44 37.04 -10.46
C THR A 741 -6.78 36.75 -11.14
N PHE A 742 -7.77 37.63 -10.99
CA PHE A 742 -9.06 37.52 -11.68
C PHE A 742 -8.87 37.50 -13.20
N ASN A 743 -8.13 38.47 -13.75
CA ASN A 743 -7.81 38.56 -15.17
C ASN A 743 -6.92 37.40 -15.68
N THR A 744 -6.21 36.71 -14.78
CA THR A 744 -5.47 35.49 -15.10
C THR A 744 -6.42 34.31 -15.27
N CYS A 745 -7.34 34.12 -14.31
CA CYS A 745 -8.35 33.07 -14.28
C CYS A 745 -9.42 33.38 -13.23
N HIS A 746 -10.69 33.50 -13.63
CA HIS A 746 -11.78 33.86 -12.73
C HIS A 746 -12.02 32.79 -11.66
N MET A 747 -12.02 31.50 -12.03
CA MET A 747 -12.17 30.40 -11.08
C MET A 747 -11.09 30.43 -9.98
N LYS A 748 -9.83 30.72 -10.34
CA LYS A 748 -8.74 30.84 -9.36
C LYS A 748 -9.03 31.96 -8.35
N TYR A 749 -9.51 33.11 -8.84
CA TYR A 749 -9.88 34.21 -7.97
C TYR A 749 -11.01 33.81 -7.01
N MET A 750 -12.08 33.20 -7.53
CA MET A 750 -13.24 32.78 -6.73
C MET A 750 -12.85 31.78 -5.63
N LEU A 751 -12.04 30.77 -5.96
CA LEU A 751 -11.55 29.80 -4.97
C LEU A 751 -10.68 30.45 -3.91
N GLN A 752 -9.76 31.34 -4.31
CA GLN A 752 -8.74 31.89 -3.43
C GLN A 752 -9.25 33.03 -2.54
N TYR A 753 -9.98 33.99 -3.11
CA TYR A 753 -10.34 35.25 -2.46
C TYR A 753 -11.79 35.26 -1.95
N ILE A 754 -12.73 34.61 -2.64
CA ILE A 754 -14.14 34.58 -2.23
C ILE A 754 -14.40 33.39 -1.30
N LEU A 755 -14.06 32.16 -1.72
CA LEU A 755 -14.29 30.95 -0.92
C LEU A 755 -13.19 30.70 0.13
N GLY A 756 -12.05 31.39 0.04
CA GLY A 756 -10.97 31.28 1.01
C GLY A 756 -10.25 29.92 1.02
N ILE A 757 -10.29 29.17 -0.08
CA ILE A 757 -9.62 27.87 -0.21
C ILE A 757 -8.13 28.12 -0.45
N ARG A 758 -7.31 27.75 0.53
CA ARG A 758 -5.86 27.99 0.52
C ARG A 758 -5.09 26.68 0.45
N GLU A 759 -3.89 26.76 -0.13
CA GLU A 759 -2.92 25.68 -0.03
C GLU A 759 -2.57 25.40 1.43
N ARG A 760 -2.23 24.14 1.72
CA ARG A 760 -1.64 23.76 3.00
C ARG A 760 -0.38 24.59 3.25
N GLU A 761 -0.34 25.28 4.38
CA GLU A 761 0.86 26.02 4.77
C GLU A 761 1.97 25.04 5.19
N ASP A 762 3.10 25.06 4.47
CA ASP A 762 4.27 24.24 4.77
C ASP A 762 5.43 25.13 5.26
N GLY A 763 5.74 25.05 6.55
CA GLY A 763 6.84 25.77 7.19
C GLY A 763 8.16 24.99 7.19
N ARG A 764 8.22 23.82 6.54
CA ARG A 764 9.45 23.00 6.47
C ARG A 764 10.45 23.51 5.44
N GLY A 765 10.06 24.44 4.57
CA GLY A 765 10.89 24.98 3.50
C GLY A 765 10.71 26.48 3.27
N ILE A 766 11.61 27.05 2.47
CA ILE A 766 11.58 28.46 2.07
C ILE A 766 10.81 28.56 0.77
N LYS A 767 9.69 29.29 0.77
CA LYS A 767 8.97 29.60 -0.47
C LYS A 767 9.83 30.54 -1.33
N ALA A 768 9.78 30.38 -2.66
CA ALA A 768 10.63 31.13 -3.60
C ALA A 768 10.48 32.66 -3.50
N ASN A 769 9.36 33.16 -2.95
CA ASN A 769 9.05 34.58 -2.79
C ASN A 769 9.62 35.22 -1.50
N VAL A 770 10.03 34.43 -0.50
CA VAL A 770 10.46 34.94 0.82
C VAL A 770 11.64 35.90 0.69
N MET A 771 12.59 35.64 -0.22
CA MET A 771 13.72 36.55 -0.45
C MET A 771 13.31 37.96 -0.89
N GLY A 772 12.26 38.07 -1.72
CA GLY A 772 11.76 39.38 -2.13
C GLY A 772 11.23 40.15 -0.93
N THR A 773 10.37 39.51 -0.12
CA THR A 773 9.77 40.10 1.08
C THR A 773 10.82 40.56 2.09
N ILE A 774 11.86 39.76 2.35
CA ILE A 774 12.98 40.17 3.23
C ILE A 774 13.63 41.45 2.71
N ILE A 775 13.99 41.48 1.42
CA ILE A 775 14.73 42.61 0.84
C ILE A 775 13.86 43.87 0.79
N HIS A 776 12.57 43.76 0.46
CA HIS A 776 11.65 44.90 0.47
C HIS A 776 11.61 45.54 1.86
N HIS A 777 11.40 44.73 2.90
CA HIS A 777 11.41 45.18 4.29
C HIS A 777 12.73 45.84 4.69
N MET A 778 13.85 45.24 4.28
CA MET A 778 15.18 45.78 4.58
C MET A 778 15.40 47.16 3.94
N PHE A 779 14.93 47.37 2.69
CA PHE A 779 14.98 48.66 2.03
C PHE A 779 14.07 49.69 2.69
N GLU A 780 12.85 49.31 3.01
CA GLU A 780 11.89 50.17 3.68
C GLU A 780 12.47 50.76 4.96
N VAL A 781 12.86 49.91 5.92
CA VAL A 781 13.37 50.35 7.23
C VAL A 781 14.65 51.18 7.09
N SER A 782 15.56 50.75 6.21
CA SER A 782 16.84 51.44 6.06
C SER A 782 16.67 52.80 5.38
N LEU A 783 15.87 52.91 4.32
CA LEU A 783 15.68 54.17 3.61
C LEU A 783 14.87 55.17 4.45
N GLN A 784 13.83 54.72 5.17
CA GLN A 784 13.09 55.56 6.11
C GLN A 784 14.02 56.17 7.18
N ASP A 785 15.01 55.41 7.68
CA ASP A 785 15.99 55.92 8.63
C ASP A 785 17.00 56.88 7.99
N ILE A 786 17.50 56.57 6.79
CA ILE A 786 18.49 57.40 6.07
C ILE A 786 17.90 58.77 5.69
N ILE A 787 16.65 58.82 5.21
CA ILE A 787 16.05 60.06 4.68
C ILE A 787 15.69 61.04 5.79
N LYS A 788 15.48 60.58 7.03
CA LYS A 788 15.35 61.47 8.20
C LYS A 788 16.59 62.36 8.37
N THR A 789 17.78 61.87 7.98
CA THR A 789 19.05 62.60 8.10
C THR A 789 19.57 63.15 6.77
N CYS A 790 19.20 62.54 5.63
CA CYS A 790 19.71 62.87 4.31
C CYS A 790 18.54 63.07 3.33
N SER A 791 18.02 64.29 3.23
CA SER A 791 16.82 64.60 2.42
C SER A 791 17.10 65.25 1.06
N THR A 792 18.37 65.41 0.68
CA THR A 792 18.77 66.00 -0.60
C THR A 792 19.58 65.00 -1.42
N PRO A 793 19.56 65.09 -2.78
CA PRO A 793 20.36 64.21 -3.63
C PRO A 793 21.84 64.22 -3.25
N ALA A 794 22.43 65.38 -2.99
CA ALA A 794 23.84 65.49 -2.59
C ALA A 794 24.15 64.77 -1.26
N ALA A 795 23.27 64.89 -0.26
CA ALA A 795 23.43 64.22 1.04
C ALA A 795 23.31 62.69 0.92
N LEU A 796 22.42 62.19 0.07
CA LEU A 796 22.31 60.75 -0.20
C LEU A 796 23.56 60.19 -0.88
N GLY A 797 24.17 60.96 -1.79
CA GLY A 797 25.41 60.57 -2.46
C GLY A 797 26.60 60.54 -1.52
N GLU A 798 26.70 61.49 -0.60
CA GLU A 798 27.71 61.48 0.47
C GLU A 798 27.52 60.26 1.39
N TYR A 799 26.28 59.96 1.78
CA TYR A 799 25.97 58.78 2.59
C TYR A 799 26.31 57.48 1.84
N ALA A 800 26.02 57.40 0.55
CA ALA A 800 26.38 56.25 -0.30
C ALA A 800 27.90 56.02 -0.35
N GLN A 801 28.69 57.10 -0.46
CA GLN A 801 30.16 57.02 -0.41
C GLN A 801 30.65 56.56 0.97
N ASN A 802 30.04 57.04 2.05
CA ASN A 802 30.38 56.60 3.40
C ASN A 802 30.11 55.10 3.59
N LEU A 803 28.97 54.59 3.13
CA LEU A 803 28.66 53.16 3.16
C LEU A 803 29.65 52.31 2.35
N ARG A 804 30.16 52.82 1.22
CA ARG A 804 31.17 52.12 0.40
C ARG A 804 32.55 52.09 1.06
N ASN A 805 32.88 53.12 1.83
CA ASN A 805 34.19 53.27 2.48
C ASN A 805 34.25 52.67 3.89
N ASP A 806 33.10 52.49 4.55
CA ASP A 806 32.97 51.90 5.89
C ASP A 806 32.12 50.62 5.86
N GLU A 807 32.80 49.48 5.72
CA GLU A 807 32.16 48.15 5.72
C GLU A 807 31.45 47.86 7.06
N THR A 808 31.92 48.43 8.18
CA THR A 808 31.31 48.20 9.49
C THR A 808 29.95 48.89 9.61
N LEU A 809 29.86 50.14 9.12
CA LEU A 809 28.59 50.88 9.05
C LEU A 809 27.58 50.18 8.14
N LEU A 810 28.02 49.74 6.95
CA LEU A 810 27.15 49.04 6.00
C LEU A 810 26.59 47.73 6.59
N HIS A 811 27.43 46.98 7.30
CA HIS A 811 27.02 45.74 7.96
C HIS A 811 26.09 45.98 9.16
N GLU A 812 26.27 47.09 9.89
CA GLU A 812 25.38 47.46 11.00
C GLU A 812 23.97 47.78 10.49
N VAL A 813 23.86 48.59 9.42
CA VAL A 813 22.60 48.93 8.78
C VAL A 813 21.89 47.67 8.26
N SER A 814 22.61 46.80 7.55
CA SER A 814 22.05 45.56 6.99
C SER A 814 21.55 44.60 8.08
N ARG A 815 22.32 44.42 9.17
CA ARG A 815 21.91 43.56 10.29
C ARG A 815 20.71 44.10 11.05
N LYS A 816 20.67 45.41 11.31
CA LYS A 816 19.54 46.04 12.00
C LYS A 816 18.24 45.77 11.23
N ALA A 817 18.26 46.00 9.92
CA ALA A 817 17.10 45.82 9.06
C ALA A 817 16.68 44.34 8.93
N PHE A 818 17.65 43.42 8.80
CA PHE A 818 17.36 41.98 8.75
C PHE A 818 16.79 41.45 10.08
N THR A 819 17.29 41.93 11.21
CA THR A 819 16.81 41.54 12.54
C THR A 819 15.36 42.01 12.75
N ASP A 820 15.05 43.25 12.36
CA ASP A 820 13.68 43.79 12.43
C ASP A 820 12.69 42.95 11.59
N TYR A 821 13.09 42.49 10.40
CA TYR A 821 12.30 41.55 9.60
C TYR A 821 12.04 40.23 10.33
N CYS A 822 13.10 39.59 10.83
CA CYS A 822 12.99 38.31 11.54
C CYS A 822 12.07 38.40 12.76
N ASP A 823 12.16 39.49 13.52
CA ASP A 823 11.33 39.72 14.69
C ASP A 823 9.84 39.84 14.33
N LYS A 824 9.53 40.56 13.23
CA LYS A 824 8.17 40.79 12.73
C LYS A 824 7.58 39.62 11.92
N SER A 825 8.39 38.72 11.39
CA SER A 825 7.90 37.61 10.56
C SER A 825 6.91 36.71 11.30
N GLU A 826 5.84 36.29 10.62
CA GLU A 826 4.88 35.31 11.16
C GLU A 826 5.35 33.87 10.94
N ASN A 827 6.38 33.66 10.11
CA ASN A 827 6.93 32.35 9.83
C ASN A 827 8.06 32.03 10.82
N TYR A 828 7.82 31.07 11.71
CA TYR A 828 8.79 30.69 12.74
C TYR A 828 10.15 30.26 12.16
N TYR A 829 10.18 29.61 11.00
CA TYR A 829 11.45 29.19 10.38
C TYR A 829 12.40 30.38 10.17
N GLU A 830 11.85 31.55 9.83
CA GLU A 830 12.60 32.78 9.55
C GLU A 830 13.23 33.39 10.80
N LYS A 831 12.82 32.95 11.99
CA LYS A 831 13.40 33.33 13.29
C LYS A 831 14.50 32.38 13.75
N THR A 832 14.71 31.26 13.05
CA THR A 832 15.65 30.24 13.49
C THR A 832 17.10 30.60 13.13
N PRO A 833 18.09 30.15 13.92
CA PRO A 833 19.50 30.30 13.57
C PRO A 833 19.84 29.72 12.18
N GLY A 834 19.19 28.62 11.80
CA GLY A 834 19.40 27.98 10.49
C GLY A 834 19.00 28.87 9.31
N PHE A 835 17.95 29.68 9.46
CA PHE A 835 17.54 30.66 8.44
C PHE A 835 18.52 31.82 8.33
N ALA A 836 19.04 32.33 9.45
CA ALA A 836 20.01 33.41 9.45
C ALA A 836 21.33 33.02 8.73
N VAL A 837 21.77 31.75 8.86
CA VAL A 837 23.06 31.29 8.33
C VAL A 837 23.12 31.25 6.80
N ASN A 838 22.09 30.71 6.14
CA ASN A 838 22.11 30.48 4.70
C ASN A 838 21.24 31.52 3.94
N PRO A 839 19.90 31.49 4.06
CA PRO A 839 19.01 32.50 3.45
C PRO A 839 19.31 33.93 3.89
N GLY A 840 19.43 34.15 5.20
CA GLY A 840 19.67 35.47 5.79
C GLY A 840 20.99 36.08 5.32
N ARG A 841 22.07 35.30 5.33
CA ARG A 841 23.36 35.75 4.80
C ARG A 841 23.30 36.12 3.32
N LYS A 842 22.51 35.42 2.52
CA LYS A 842 22.30 35.76 1.10
C LYS A 842 21.50 37.06 0.96
N ALA A 843 20.47 37.26 1.77
CA ALA A 843 19.68 38.50 1.83
C ALA A 843 20.54 39.70 2.18
N ILE A 844 21.31 39.60 3.27
CA ILE A 844 22.21 40.64 3.75
C ILE A 844 23.21 41.04 2.67
N ARG A 845 23.90 40.08 2.04
CA ARG A 845 24.88 40.37 0.98
C ARG A 845 24.27 41.06 -0.23
N LEU A 846 23.08 40.63 -0.65
CA LEU A 846 22.38 41.23 -1.77
C LEU A 846 21.96 42.66 -1.45
N PHE A 847 21.45 42.89 -0.23
CA PHE A 847 21.09 44.20 0.27
C PHE A 847 22.30 45.15 0.36
N GLU A 848 23.41 44.69 0.96
CA GLU A 848 24.66 45.46 1.09
C GLU A 848 25.22 45.88 -0.27
N TYR A 849 25.07 45.03 -1.29
CA TYR A 849 25.48 45.34 -2.65
C TYR A 849 24.59 46.40 -3.32
N VAL A 850 23.27 46.30 -3.17
CA VAL A 850 22.30 47.12 -3.91
C VAL A 850 22.07 48.49 -3.24
N LEU A 851 22.11 48.59 -1.91
CA LEU A 851 21.79 49.81 -1.18
C LEU A 851 22.63 51.02 -1.61
N PRO A 852 23.99 50.96 -1.66
CA PRO A 852 24.78 52.12 -2.08
C PRO A 852 24.50 52.53 -3.54
N ILE A 853 24.27 51.55 -4.42
CA ILE A 853 23.96 51.81 -5.84
C ILE A 853 22.62 52.55 -5.99
N MET A 854 21.62 52.17 -5.19
CA MET A 854 20.32 52.82 -5.17
C MET A 854 20.40 54.28 -4.70
N LEU A 855 21.22 54.55 -3.68
CA LEU A 855 21.45 55.91 -3.19
C LEU A 855 22.19 56.79 -4.24
N ASP A 856 23.16 56.22 -4.96
CA ASP A 856 23.84 56.91 -6.07
C ASP A 856 22.88 57.19 -7.26
N GLU A 857 21.92 56.30 -7.53
CA GLU A 857 20.89 56.50 -8.57
C GLU A 857 19.99 57.69 -8.25
N ALA A 858 19.60 57.87 -6.98
CA ALA A 858 18.83 59.03 -6.53
C ALA A 858 19.57 60.36 -6.79
N CYS A 859 20.90 60.35 -6.68
CA CYS A 859 21.76 61.50 -7.00
C CYS A 859 21.77 61.80 -8.50
N THR A 860 21.88 60.75 -9.31
CA THR A 860 22.03 60.86 -10.77
C THR A 860 20.71 61.26 -11.44
N SER A 861 19.58 60.75 -10.93
CA SER A 861 18.24 61.03 -11.46
C SER A 861 17.60 62.29 -10.87
N ASN A 862 18.17 62.87 -9.81
CA ASN A 862 17.57 63.95 -9.02
C ASN A 862 16.21 63.59 -8.41
N MET A 863 15.93 62.29 -8.21
CA MET A 863 14.71 61.76 -7.62
C MET A 863 15.04 61.20 -6.23
N VAL A 864 14.50 61.82 -5.18
CA VAL A 864 14.74 61.41 -3.79
C VAL A 864 13.55 60.59 -3.30
N PRO A 865 13.76 59.40 -2.67
CA PRO A 865 12.64 58.69 -2.09
C PRO A 865 11.92 59.54 -1.02
N TYR A 866 10.60 59.57 -1.07
CA TYR A 866 9.76 60.48 -0.31
C TYR A 866 8.78 59.76 0.61
N LYS A 867 8.06 58.75 0.10
CA LYS A 867 7.14 57.90 0.87
C LYS A 867 7.44 56.41 0.61
N PHE A 868 7.17 55.58 1.60
CA PHE A 868 7.38 54.13 1.59
C PHE A 868 6.15 53.42 2.13
N GLU A 869 5.86 52.20 1.62
CA GLU A 869 4.74 51.34 2.05
C GLU A 869 3.45 52.15 2.28
N MET A 870 3.13 53.03 1.33
CA MET A 870 1.98 53.93 1.47
C MET A 870 0.70 53.09 1.37
N ASP A 871 0.05 52.89 2.52
CA ASP A 871 -1.20 52.14 2.63
C ASP A 871 -2.35 52.96 2.04
N LEU A 872 -3.03 52.38 1.06
CA LEU A 872 -4.16 53.02 0.39
C LEU A 872 -5.40 53.12 1.31
N ARG A 873 -5.45 52.39 2.42
CA ARG A 873 -6.55 52.44 3.40
C ARG A 873 -6.47 53.64 4.32
N ASP A 874 -5.26 54.13 4.59
CA ASP A 874 -4.99 55.29 5.45
C ASP A 874 -5.06 56.62 4.66
N SER A 875 -5.50 56.55 3.40
CA SER A 875 -5.75 57.68 2.51
C SER A 875 -6.87 58.59 3.05
N ALA A 876 -6.76 59.89 2.78
CA ALA A 876 -7.81 60.86 3.05
C ALA A 876 -9.05 60.66 2.14
N ASP A 877 -8.88 59.99 1.00
CA ASP A 877 -9.94 59.61 0.05
C ASP A 877 -9.76 58.14 -0.40
N PRO A 878 -10.08 57.15 0.46
CA PRO A 878 -9.92 55.74 0.13
C PRO A 878 -10.74 55.37 -1.11
N VAL A 879 -10.12 54.66 -2.05
CA VAL A 879 -10.78 54.28 -3.31
C VAL A 879 -11.87 53.25 -3.04
N LYS A 880 -13.13 53.69 -3.09
CA LYS A 880 -14.33 52.85 -3.04
C LYS A 880 -14.96 52.73 -4.42
N ILE A 881 -15.29 51.50 -4.81
CA ILE A 881 -15.96 51.17 -6.06
C ILE A 881 -17.36 50.66 -5.70
N THR A 882 -18.40 51.40 -6.07
CA THR A 882 -19.79 50.96 -5.92
C THR A 882 -20.21 50.25 -7.20
N THR A 883 -20.62 48.99 -7.11
CA THR A 883 -21.12 48.24 -8.27
C THR A 883 -22.54 48.69 -8.64
N THR A 884 -22.99 48.37 -9.84
CA THR A 884 -24.38 48.61 -10.29
C THR A 884 -25.44 47.97 -9.38
N GLY A 885 -25.10 46.86 -8.71
CA GLY A 885 -25.92 46.19 -7.69
C GLY A 885 -25.91 46.86 -6.30
N GLY A 886 -25.21 47.98 -6.12
CA GLY A 886 -25.15 48.72 -4.86
C GLY A 886 -24.18 48.16 -3.82
N LYS A 887 -23.33 47.20 -4.17
CA LYS A 887 -22.28 46.67 -3.27
C LYS A 887 -21.08 47.61 -3.28
N GLU A 888 -20.57 47.96 -2.10
CA GLU A 888 -19.33 48.74 -1.96
C GLU A 888 -18.11 47.80 -1.89
N ILE A 889 -17.13 48.06 -2.74
CA ILE A 889 -15.85 47.32 -2.80
C ILE A 889 -14.72 48.29 -2.48
N SER A 890 -13.96 48.00 -1.44
CA SER A 890 -12.82 48.81 -1.02
C SER A 890 -11.56 48.38 -1.76
N PHE A 891 -10.89 49.30 -2.44
CA PHE A 891 -9.62 49.02 -3.09
C PHE A 891 -8.47 49.20 -2.09
N VAL A 892 -7.67 48.15 -1.89
CA VAL A 892 -6.61 48.08 -0.88
C VAL A 892 -5.26 47.76 -1.51
N GLY A 893 -4.18 48.23 -0.92
CA GLY A 893 -2.84 47.96 -1.41
C GLY A 893 -1.79 48.82 -0.73
N PHE A 894 -0.54 48.57 -1.11
CA PHE A 894 0.62 49.30 -0.62
C PHE A 894 1.47 49.74 -1.81
N ILE A 895 1.84 51.01 -1.83
CA ILE A 895 2.83 51.53 -2.77
C ILE A 895 4.20 51.39 -2.12
N ASP A 896 5.04 50.47 -2.63
CA ASP A 896 6.39 50.20 -2.12
C ASP A 896 7.18 51.50 -1.89
N ARG A 897 7.29 52.35 -2.93
CA ARG A 897 8.06 53.59 -2.88
C ARG A 897 7.55 54.67 -3.85
N VAL A 898 7.56 55.91 -3.37
CA VAL A 898 7.37 57.12 -4.18
C VAL A 898 8.63 57.96 -4.12
N ASP A 899 9.24 58.26 -5.27
CA ASP A 899 10.36 59.21 -5.35
C ASP A 899 9.86 60.57 -5.83
N LEU A 900 10.39 61.66 -5.29
CA LEU A 900 10.03 63.03 -5.60
C LEU A 900 11.26 63.81 -6.12
N ASP A 901 11.08 64.58 -7.18
CA ASP A 901 12.04 65.60 -7.59
C ASP A 901 11.85 66.86 -6.73
N PRO A 902 12.83 67.25 -5.90
CA PRO A 902 12.72 68.43 -5.04
C PRO A 902 12.61 69.76 -5.81
N GLN A 903 12.98 69.80 -7.09
CA GLN A 903 12.95 71.02 -7.91
C GLN A 903 11.64 71.18 -8.67
N THR A 904 11.14 70.09 -9.26
CA THR A 904 9.94 70.13 -10.12
C THR A 904 8.66 69.70 -9.39
N ASN A 905 8.79 69.13 -8.20
CA ASN A 905 7.70 68.51 -7.42
C ASN A 905 6.96 67.39 -8.17
N LYS A 906 7.59 66.82 -9.20
CA LYS A 906 7.09 65.64 -9.91
C LYS A 906 7.55 64.38 -9.21
N ALA A 907 6.67 63.39 -9.16
CA ALA A 907 6.93 62.11 -8.52
C ALA A 907 7.00 60.96 -9.51
N ARG A 908 7.64 59.85 -9.10
CA ARG A 908 7.54 58.56 -9.77
C ARG A 908 7.24 57.46 -8.76
N ILE A 909 6.52 56.43 -9.18
CA ILE A 909 6.27 55.24 -8.34
C ILE A 909 7.24 54.13 -8.72
N ILE A 910 7.85 53.53 -7.72
CA ILE A 910 8.81 52.45 -7.87
C ILE A 910 8.36 51.25 -7.06
N ASP A 911 8.32 50.09 -7.71
CA ASP A 911 8.09 48.78 -7.08
C ASP A 911 9.37 47.92 -7.19
N TYR A 912 9.68 47.17 -6.13
CA TYR A 912 10.88 46.34 -6.09
C TYR A 912 10.61 44.96 -6.70
N LYS A 913 11.54 44.44 -7.53
CA LYS A 913 11.43 43.11 -8.14
C LYS A 913 12.75 42.35 -8.20
N THR A 914 12.72 41.07 -7.85
CA THR A 914 13.90 40.17 -7.82
C THR A 914 14.35 39.64 -9.18
N GLY A 915 13.66 39.98 -10.28
CA GLY A 915 14.05 39.61 -11.64
C GLY A 915 13.85 40.76 -12.63
N ASP A 916 14.36 40.58 -13.84
CA ASP A 916 14.25 41.53 -14.96
C ASP A 916 12.80 41.66 -15.45
N LYS A 917 11.98 42.38 -14.68
CA LYS A 917 10.61 42.74 -15.03
C LYS A 917 10.60 44.11 -15.73
N LYS A 918 9.90 44.19 -16.85
CA LYS A 918 9.68 45.42 -17.63
C LYS A 918 8.19 45.74 -17.67
N ILE A 919 7.86 46.98 -18.02
CA ILE A 919 6.48 47.38 -18.27
C ILE A 919 6.12 46.93 -19.68
N GLU A 920 5.10 46.08 -19.80
CA GLU A 920 4.59 45.58 -21.08
C GLU A 920 3.14 46.05 -21.24
N LEU A 921 2.89 47.00 -22.15
CA LEU A 921 1.54 47.55 -22.35
C LEU A 921 0.54 46.49 -22.81
N LYS A 922 1.00 45.47 -23.55
CA LYS A 922 0.17 44.32 -23.92
C LYS A 922 -0.40 43.56 -22.71
N LYS A 923 0.41 43.39 -21.66
CA LYS A 923 -0.04 42.77 -20.39
C LYS A 923 -0.91 43.72 -19.56
N THR A 924 -0.66 45.02 -19.68
CA THR A 924 -1.49 46.07 -19.04
C THR A 924 -2.90 46.07 -19.65
N LEU A 925 -3.01 46.03 -20.99
CA LEU A 925 -4.28 45.92 -21.72
C LEU A 925 -5.06 44.66 -21.33
N ALA A 926 -4.35 43.57 -21.05
CA ALA A 926 -4.91 42.31 -20.58
C ALA A 926 -5.30 42.25 -19.10
N GLY A 927 -5.03 43.31 -18.33
CA GLY A 927 -5.26 43.32 -16.88
C GLY A 927 -4.29 42.47 -16.06
N LEU A 928 -3.19 42.00 -16.66
CA LEU A 928 -2.16 41.16 -16.04
C LEU A 928 -1.00 41.96 -15.43
N GLN A 929 -0.90 43.25 -15.74
CA GLN A 929 0.14 44.15 -15.23
C GLN A 929 -0.45 45.54 -14.98
N THR A 930 -1.25 45.67 -13.92
CA THR A 930 -2.00 46.91 -13.60
C THR A 930 -1.44 47.65 -12.39
N GLN A 931 -0.61 46.98 -11.58
CA GLN A 931 -0.11 47.45 -10.28
C GLN A 931 0.40 48.89 -10.27
N LEU A 932 1.38 49.20 -11.11
CA LEU A 932 2.05 50.50 -11.09
C LEU A 932 1.11 51.66 -11.47
N PHE A 933 0.25 51.47 -12.46
CA PHE A 933 -0.69 52.50 -12.93
C PHE A 933 -1.86 52.70 -11.95
N ALA A 934 -2.34 51.62 -11.32
CA ALA A 934 -3.34 51.70 -10.26
C ALA A 934 -2.81 52.47 -9.02
N TYR A 935 -1.56 52.23 -8.66
CA TYR A 935 -0.87 52.97 -7.61
C TYR A 935 -0.66 54.43 -7.99
N ALA A 936 -0.36 54.74 -9.26
CA ALA A 936 -0.26 56.12 -9.75
C ALA A 936 -1.58 56.87 -9.58
N ASN A 937 -2.71 56.28 -9.97
CA ASN A 937 -4.03 56.88 -9.74
C ASN A 937 -4.29 57.15 -8.26
N SER A 938 -3.90 56.22 -7.38
CA SER A 938 -4.11 56.37 -5.93
C SER A 938 -3.24 57.49 -5.34
N ALA A 939 -1.96 57.57 -5.74
CA ALA A 939 -1.06 58.64 -5.30
C ALA A 939 -1.50 60.02 -5.83
N ILE A 940 -2.04 60.10 -7.05
CA ILE A 940 -2.57 61.35 -7.63
C ILE A 940 -3.78 61.86 -6.84
N ARG A 941 -4.68 60.98 -6.39
CA ARG A 941 -5.82 61.36 -5.53
C ARG A 941 -5.38 61.95 -4.20
N GLU A 942 -4.22 61.52 -3.71
CA GLU A 942 -3.55 62.04 -2.50
C GLU A 942 -2.75 63.33 -2.75
N GLY A 943 -2.87 63.93 -3.94
CA GLY A 943 -2.23 65.20 -4.31
C GLY A 943 -0.77 65.08 -4.76
N ILE A 944 -0.29 63.87 -5.09
CA ILE A 944 1.07 63.65 -5.59
C ILE A 944 1.06 63.68 -7.13
N ASP A 945 1.80 64.60 -7.76
CA ASP A 945 1.88 64.66 -9.23
C ASP A 945 2.83 63.58 -9.78
N VAL A 946 2.29 62.38 -10.02
CA VAL A 946 3.03 61.24 -10.57
C VAL A 946 3.23 61.40 -12.07
N GLY A 947 4.47 61.50 -12.52
CA GLY A 947 4.88 61.66 -13.92
C GLY A 947 5.31 60.37 -14.62
N ASP A 948 5.72 59.35 -13.87
CA ASP A 948 6.20 58.08 -14.43
C ASP A 948 6.10 56.95 -13.38
N VAL A 949 6.22 55.71 -13.82
CA VAL A 949 6.24 54.50 -12.97
C VAL A 949 7.31 53.51 -13.45
N GLY A 950 7.85 52.70 -12.55
CA GLY A 950 8.85 51.71 -12.93
C GLY A 950 9.13 50.62 -11.90
N TYR A 951 9.92 49.65 -12.32
CA TYR A 951 10.45 48.61 -11.44
C TYR A 951 11.92 48.85 -11.13
N PHE A 952 12.31 48.58 -9.89
CA PHE A 952 13.71 48.55 -9.49
C PHE A 952 14.15 47.10 -9.29
N GLU A 953 15.08 46.63 -10.13
CA GLU A 953 15.56 45.25 -10.09
C GLU A 953 16.54 45.04 -8.94
N ILE A 954 16.21 44.15 -8.01
CA ILE A 954 17.03 43.84 -6.82
C ILE A 954 17.71 42.45 -6.93
N GLY A 955 17.62 41.78 -8.07
CA GLY A 955 18.18 40.44 -8.31
C GLY A 955 19.57 40.43 -8.94
N MET A 956 20.41 39.43 -8.59
CA MET A 956 21.68 39.18 -9.27
C MET A 956 21.54 38.15 -10.39
N LYS A 957 21.91 38.53 -11.63
CA LYS A 957 22.52 37.62 -12.60
C LYS A 957 23.96 38.08 -12.82
N PRO A 958 24.98 37.35 -12.33
CA PRO A 958 26.36 37.70 -12.61
C PRO A 958 26.59 37.53 -14.12
N SER A 959 26.55 38.64 -14.83
CA SER A 959 27.00 38.71 -16.21
C SER A 959 28.50 38.97 -16.13
N SER A 960 29.29 38.06 -16.69
CA SER A 960 30.75 38.09 -16.73
C SER A 960 31.30 39.47 -17.15
N GLY A 961 31.83 40.23 -16.19
CA GLY A 961 32.85 41.26 -16.41
C GLY A 961 32.43 42.66 -16.87
N ALA A 962 31.14 43.02 -16.88
CA ALA A 962 30.70 44.40 -17.18
C ALA A 962 30.22 45.13 -15.93
N ASP A 963 30.53 46.44 -15.82
CA ASP A 963 30.01 47.33 -14.77
C ASP A 963 28.48 47.27 -14.74
N PHE A 964 27.95 46.67 -13.68
CA PHE A 964 26.52 46.44 -13.49
C PHE A 964 25.85 47.75 -13.05
N LYS A 965 25.24 48.49 -13.98
CA LYS A 965 24.44 49.69 -13.66
C LYS A 965 23.00 49.29 -13.33
N LEU A 966 22.64 49.35 -12.05
CA LEU A 966 21.26 49.25 -11.59
C LEU A 966 20.58 50.62 -11.72
N ALA A 967 19.51 50.69 -12.51
CA ALA A 967 18.64 51.85 -12.61
C ALA A 967 17.17 51.39 -12.72
N PRO A 968 16.20 52.19 -12.26
CA PRO A 968 14.79 51.84 -12.41
C PRO A 968 14.41 51.74 -13.89
N LYS A 969 13.67 50.69 -14.23
CA LYS A 969 13.09 50.46 -15.55
C LYS A 969 11.75 51.18 -15.62
N LEU A 970 11.80 52.44 -16.05
CA LEU A 970 10.64 53.33 -16.14
C LEU A 970 9.78 53.04 -17.39
N SER A 971 8.53 53.51 -17.37
CA SER A 971 7.59 53.33 -18.49
C SER A 971 8.02 54.09 -19.73
N SER A 972 8.66 55.26 -19.56
CA SER A 972 9.10 56.15 -20.64
C SER A 972 7.97 56.65 -21.55
N LEU A 973 6.73 56.67 -21.05
CA LEU A 973 5.55 57.17 -21.77
C LEU A 973 5.53 58.70 -21.78
N SER A 974 4.99 59.30 -22.85
CA SER A 974 4.62 60.71 -22.81
C SER A 974 3.50 60.96 -21.80
N ARG A 975 3.30 62.22 -21.35
CA ARG A 975 2.27 62.54 -20.35
C ARG A 975 0.86 62.13 -20.82
N GLU A 976 0.55 62.34 -22.10
CA GLU A 976 -0.73 61.97 -22.70
C GLU A 976 -0.92 60.45 -22.71
N GLN A 977 0.07 59.69 -23.19
CA GLN A 977 0.05 58.23 -23.16
C GLN A 977 -0.05 57.66 -21.73
N PHE A 978 0.65 58.27 -20.77
CA PHE A 978 0.60 57.87 -19.37
C PHE A 978 -0.81 58.09 -18.77
N ASP A 979 -1.43 59.24 -19.08
CA ASP A 979 -2.79 59.57 -18.67
C ASP A 979 -3.83 58.62 -19.29
N ASP A 980 -3.65 58.22 -20.55
CA ASP A 980 -4.52 57.25 -21.23
C ASP A 980 -4.44 55.86 -20.57
N VAL A 981 -3.22 55.35 -20.37
CA VAL A 981 -3.00 54.02 -19.78
C VAL A 981 -3.52 53.96 -18.35
N ARG A 982 -3.26 54.98 -17.52
CA ARG A 982 -3.76 54.96 -16.13
C ARG A 982 -5.29 55.04 -16.05
N THR A 983 -5.92 55.80 -16.95
CA THR A 983 -7.38 55.94 -16.98
C THR A 983 -8.03 54.63 -17.42
N TYR A 984 -7.46 53.96 -18.43
CA TYR A 984 -7.88 52.61 -18.82
C TYR A 984 -7.79 51.63 -17.65
N VAL A 985 -6.70 51.66 -16.88
CA VAL A 985 -6.52 50.78 -15.72
C VAL A 985 -7.57 51.02 -14.62
N ASP A 986 -7.95 52.28 -14.34
CA ASP A 986 -9.03 52.59 -13.37
C ASP A 986 -10.37 51.98 -13.83
N MET A 987 -10.71 52.16 -15.11
CA MET A 987 -11.94 51.62 -15.70
C MET A 987 -11.95 50.08 -15.72
N LEU A 988 -10.83 49.46 -16.10
CA LEU A 988 -10.69 48.02 -16.09
C LEU A 988 -10.87 47.43 -14.69
N ILE A 989 -10.33 48.08 -13.64
CA ILE A 989 -10.52 47.63 -12.25
C ILE A 989 -12.00 47.70 -11.86
N ARG A 990 -12.70 48.79 -12.21
CA ARG A 990 -14.15 48.93 -11.94
C ARG A 990 -14.97 47.86 -12.65
N HIS A 991 -14.72 47.63 -13.93
CA HIS A 991 -15.39 46.59 -14.70
C HIS A 991 -15.16 45.19 -14.11
N ASN A 992 -13.92 44.85 -13.73
CA ASN A 992 -13.63 43.57 -13.08
C ASN A 992 -14.38 43.42 -11.75
N CYS A 993 -14.56 44.50 -10.99
CA CYS A 993 -15.34 44.48 -9.75
C CYS A 993 -16.82 44.17 -10.01
N GLU A 994 -17.38 44.63 -11.13
CA GLU A 994 -18.75 44.28 -11.56
C GLU A 994 -18.84 42.81 -11.96
N GLU A 995 -17.90 42.28 -12.73
CA GLU A 995 -17.87 40.86 -13.11
C GLU A 995 -17.69 39.93 -11.90
N ILE A 996 -16.85 40.32 -10.95
CA ILE A 996 -16.70 39.62 -9.66
C ILE A 996 -18.03 39.62 -8.92
N ALA A 997 -18.70 40.76 -8.81
CA ALA A 997 -19.99 40.86 -8.11
C ALA A 997 -21.10 40.05 -8.82
N ALA A 998 -21.05 39.96 -10.14
CA ALA A 998 -21.95 39.13 -10.94
C ALA A 998 -21.69 37.62 -10.77
N GLY A 999 -20.57 37.24 -10.17
CA GLY A 999 -20.24 35.84 -9.86
C GLY A 999 -19.46 35.11 -10.95
N LYS A 1000 -18.83 35.83 -11.88
CA LYS A 1000 -18.08 35.23 -12.98
C LYS A 1000 -16.97 34.30 -12.49
N ALA A 1001 -17.03 33.01 -12.82
CA ALA A 1001 -16.20 31.98 -12.21
C ALA A 1001 -15.59 30.97 -13.19
N ASP A 1002 -15.56 31.30 -14.49
CA ASP A 1002 -15.06 30.37 -15.52
C ASP A 1002 -13.57 30.01 -15.35
N ALA A 1003 -13.24 28.81 -15.79
CA ALA A 1003 -11.89 28.24 -15.72
C ALA A 1003 -11.02 28.61 -16.94
N ARG A 1004 -11.39 29.65 -17.72
CA ARG A 1004 -10.57 30.09 -18.86
C ARG A 1004 -9.34 30.82 -18.34
N VAL A 1005 -8.23 30.60 -19.02
CA VAL A 1005 -6.93 31.16 -18.64
C VAL A 1005 -6.50 32.16 -19.69
N ASN A 1006 -5.98 33.30 -19.27
CA ASN A 1006 -5.52 34.33 -20.19
C ASN A 1006 -4.31 33.85 -21.01
N SER A 1007 -4.40 33.97 -22.34
CA SER A 1007 -3.38 33.45 -23.27
C SER A 1007 -2.01 34.12 -23.14
N LEU A 1008 -1.94 35.34 -22.60
CA LEU A 1008 -0.69 36.07 -22.38
C LEU A 1008 0.08 35.61 -21.14
N THR A 1009 -0.47 34.68 -20.38
CA THR A 1009 0.19 34.07 -19.21
C THR A 1009 1.12 32.91 -19.58
N GLY A 1010 1.41 32.72 -20.87
CA GLY A 1010 2.37 31.75 -21.41
C GLY A 1010 1.76 30.42 -21.85
N ASN A 1011 2.46 29.72 -22.76
CA ASN A 1011 2.09 28.38 -23.23
C ASN A 1011 3.02 27.31 -22.64
N GLY A 1012 2.51 26.08 -22.47
CA GLY A 1012 3.30 24.94 -22.00
C GLY A 1012 3.95 25.15 -20.63
N SER A 1013 5.28 25.08 -20.57
CA SER A 1013 6.11 25.16 -19.35
C SER A 1013 6.04 26.50 -18.61
N ASN A 1014 5.60 27.57 -19.27
CA ASN A 1014 5.49 28.92 -18.71
C ASN A 1014 4.04 29.35 -18.44
N SER A 1015 3.05 28.46 -18.58
CA SER A 1015 1.64 28.83 -18.38
C SER A 1015 1.26 29.01 -16.91
N ALA A 1016 0.34 29.94 -16.61
CA ALA A 1016 -0.18 30.15 -15.26
C ALA A 1016 -0.78 28.89 -14.60
N CYS A 1017 -1.26 27.94 -15.40
CA CYS A 1017 -1.82 26.67 -14.91
C CYS A 1017 -0.77 25.72 -14.31
N ARG A 1018 0.49 25.80 -14.75
CA ARG A 1018 1.53 24.82 -14.37
C ARG A 1018 1.75 24.75 -12.86
N TYR A 1019 1.70 25.91 -12.21
CA TYR A 1019 1.90 26.07 -10.78
C TYR A 1019 0.61 26.49 -10.06
N CYS A 1020 -0.55 26.25 -10.70
CA CYS A 1020 -1.83 26.55 -10.09
C CYS A 1020 -2.22 25.44 -9.09
N PRO A 1021 -2.45 25.75 -7.80
CA PRO A 1021 -2.85 24.75 -6.82
C PRO A 1021 -4.25 24.17 -7.07
N TYR A 1022 -5.07 24.88 -7.85
CA TYR A 1022 -6.44 24.50 -8.15
C TYR A 1022 -6.57 23.67 -9.44
N SER A 1023 -5.45 23.33 -10.09
CA SER A 1023 -5.44 22.58 -11.37
C SER A 1023 -6.13 21.21 -11.27
N GLY A 1024 -6.08 20.55 -10.11
CA GLY A 1024 -6.78 19.28 -9.88
C GLY A 1024 -8.30 19.41 -9.76
N ALA A 1025 -8.83 20.63 -9.55
CA ALA A 1025 -10.26 20.89 -9.36
C ALA A 1025 -10.90 21.71 -10.50
N CYS A 1026 -10.12 22.39 -11.33
CA CYS A 1026 -10.66 23.36 -12.30
C CYS A 1026 -11.23 22.75 -13.59
N GLY A 1027 -10.90 21.50 -13.92
CA GLY A 1027 -11.38 20.83 -15.13
C GLY A 1027 -10.77 21.31 -16.46
N ASN A 1028 -9.95 22.37 -16.45
CA ASN A 1028 -9.15 22.87 -17.58
C ASN A 1028 -7.78 22.18 -17.61
N ASP A 1029 -7.77 20.89 -17.99
CA ASP A 1029 -6.57 20.05 -17.98
C ASP A 1029 -5.49 20.59 -18.94
N PRO A 1030 -4.28 20.93 -18.46
CA PRO A 1030 -3.19 21.41 -19.31
C PRO A 1030 -2.71 20.39 -20.36
N ARG A 1031 -3.11 19.11 -20.25
CA ARG A 1031 -2.84 18.04 -21.23
C ARG A 1031 -3.97 17.84 -22.24
N SER A 1032 -5.14 18.44 -22.05
CA SER A 1032 -6.26 18.32 -22.98
C SER A 1032 -6.03 19.18 -24.23
N PRO A 1033 -6.27 18.63 -25.45
CA PRO A 1033 -6.24 19.41 -26.68
C PRO A 1033 -7.36 20.48 -26.76
N GLU A 1034 -8.41 20.36 -25.93
CA GLU A 1034 -9.56 21.27 -25.88
C GLU A 1034 -9.39 22.43 -24.86
N ARG A 1035 -8.15 22.74 -24.49
CA ARG A 1035 -7.86 23.81 -23.54
C ARG A 1035 -8.42 25.16 -24.02
N MET A 1036 -9.30 25.76 -23.22
CA MET A 1036 -9.89 27.06 -23.53
C MET A 1036 -9.09 28.21 -22.89
N TYR A 1037 -8.79 29.22 -23.71
CA TYR A 1037 -8.13 30.45 -23.30
C TYR A 1037 -9.05 31.64 -23.48
N ASN A 1038 -8.92 32.64 -22.61
CA ASN A 1038 -9.41 33.98 -22.91
C ASN A 1038 -8.42 34.62 -23.89
N ALA A 1039 -8.79 34.66 -25.17
CA ALA A 1039 -7.95 35.24 -26.21
C ALA A 1039 -7.99 36.77 -26.12
N LEU A 1040 -6.85 37.40 -25.82
CA LEU A 1040 -6.64 38.80 -26.20
C LEU A 1040 -6.16 38.84 -27.64
N VAL A 1041 -7.08 39.17 -28.56
CA VAL A 1041 -6.76 39.44 -29.96
C VAL A 1041 -6.18 40.85 -30.05
N ILE A 1042 -4.85 40.95 -30.08
CA ILE A 1042 -4.14 42.19 -30.44
C ILE A 1042 -2.95 41.78 -31.32
N GLY A 1043 -3.05 42.05 -32.62
CA GLY A 1043 -2.02 41.81 -33.62
C GLY A 1043 -2.56 41.23 -34.94
N HIS A 1044 -1.96 41.66 -36.06
CA HIS A 1044 -2.25 41.20 -37.42
C HIS A 1044 -1.98 39.69 -37.60
N GLU A 1045 -2.62 39.05 -38.59
CA GLU A 1045 -2.48 37.62 -38.92
C GLU A 1045 -1.01 37.19 -39.22
N ASP A 1046 -0.08 38.14 -39.35
CA ASP A 1046 1.32 37.95 -39.74
C ASP A 1046 2.33 37.82 -38.59
N GLY A 1047 1.89 37.92 -37.33
CA GLY A 1047 2.74 37.64 -36.15
C GLY A 1047 3.68 38.78 -35.74
N SER A 1048 3.51 39.99 -36.26
CA SER A 1048 4.18 41.20 -35.78
C SER A 1048 3.67 41.63 -34.39
N SER A 1049 4.55 42.11 -33.50
CA SER A 1049 4.14 42.69 -32.22
C SER A 1049 3.57 44.10 -32.44
N ALA A 1050 2.31 44.33 -32.06
CA ALA A 1050 1.69 45.65 -32.08
C ALA A 1050 2.58 46.69 -31.36
N LYS A 1051 2.69 47.89 -31.94
CA LYS A 1051 3.44 48.99 -31.33
C LYS A 1051 2.69 49.52 -30.10
N ASP A 1052 3.42 50.14 -29.16
CA ASP A 1052 2.84 50.70 -27.94
C ASP A 1052 1.69 51.70 -28.25
N ASP A 1053 1.81 52.48 -29.32
CA ASP A 1053 0.75 53.41 -29.76
C ASP A 1053 -0.55 52.70 -30.17
N GLU A 1054 -0.46 51.57 -30.89
CA GLU A 1054 -1.63 50.78 -31.33
C GLU A 1054 -2.32 50.11 -30.13
N ILE A 1055 -1.54 49.70 -29.13
CA ILE A 1055 -2.05 49.11 -27.89
C ILE A 1055 -2.80 50.18 -27.09
N ILE A 1056 -2.29 51.41 -27.02
CA ILE A 1056 -2.94 52.53 -26.34
C ILE A 1056 -4.22 52.96 -27.08
N GLU A 1057 -4.22 53.00 -28.41
CA GLU A 1057 -5.44 53.24 -29.19
C GLU A 1057 -6.51 52.18 -28.91
N THR A 1058 -6.10 50.91 -28.80
CA THR A 1058 -7.01 49.82 -28.40
C THR A 1058 -7.55 49.99 -26.98
N MET A 1059 -6.72 50.48 -26.04
CA MET A 1059 -7.16 50.83 -24.67
C MET A 1059 -8.23 51.92 -24.72
N ASN A 1060 -8.02 52.98 -25.52
CA ASN A 1060 -8.97 54.08 -25.66
C ASN A 1060 -10.30 53.62 -26.27
N HIS A 1061 -10.29 52.79 -27.31
CA HIS A 1061 -11.51 52.21 -27.86
C HIS A 1061 -12.26 51.33 -26.85
N ARG A 1062 -11.55 50.56 -26.02
CA ARG A 1062 -12.17 49.75 -24.96
C ARG A 1062 -12.74 50.60 -23.82
N LYS A 1063 -12.13 51.74 -23.49
CA LYS A 1063 -12.69 52.69 -22.53
C LYS A 1063 -14.08 53.14 -22.96
N GLU A 1064 -14.23 53.54 -24.22
CA GLU A 1064 -15.53 53.98 -24.77
C GLU A 1064 -16.61 52.90 -24.63
N HIS A 1065 -16.26 51.62 -24.79
CA HIS A 1065 -17.21 50.49 -24.63
C HIS A 1065 -17.49 50.10 -23.17
N MET A 1066 -16.63 50.48 -22.24
CA MET A 1066 -16.83 50.24 -20.80
C MET A 1066 -17.63 51.38 -20.14
N ASP A 1067 -17.66 52.56 -20.76
CA ASP A 1067 -18.47 53.71 -20.33
C ASP A 1067 -19.94 53.64 -20.82
N GLU A 1068 -20.22 52.85 -21.88
CA GLU A 1068 -21.57 52.49 -22.37
C GLU A 1068 -22.20 51.34 -21.57
#